data_AF-A0A9Q0N1N1-F1
#
_entry.id   AF-A0A9Q0N1N1-F1
#
_cell.length_a   1.000
_cell.length_b   1.000
_cell.length_c   1.000
_cell.angle_alpha   90.00
_cell.angle_beta   90.00
_cell.angle_gamma   90.00
#
_symmetry.space_group_name_H-M   'P 1'
#
loop_
_entity.id
_entity.type
_entity.pdbx_description
1 polymer ?
#
loop_
_entity_poly.entity_id
_entity_poly.type
_entity_poly.pdbx_seq_one_letter_code
_entity_poly.pdbx_strand_id
1 'polypeptide(L)'
;IGERFVCQQFFRRYAHVIHDGRGPCNEHYDSRFVLNLVNPKSVLKLDKTTATKYRFPKFSLKYSLDDVVQHRATLGIEEWNPELVEVMRKESKNVQVPPSFALVFSNFIMLAVAKKEIMIKDRTVHVNQVIDMFRPLKSEGVITYELKVVDILDKGKGTLLTYNLYGRDEHDNELFFLQNKFYQLNISANETDKQPTKKTVEPVKRLPDQIFEFKTEPFDLTWFSNPTPDDMKEPLFSPNHFRQYHDITHNFQTEPICHGRYYIGMVMNQLLTHYGGGDLTSLKRLETRLTHAVGPSQTLVTNSWKIAEQIHFETGANETGKLVLQVKNMSFLRIGERFVCQQFFRRYAHVIHDGRGPCNEHYDSRFVLNLVNPKSVLKLDKTTATKYRFPKFSLKYSLDDVVQHRATLGIEEWDPELVEVMRKESKNVQVPPSFALVFSNFIMLAVAKKEIMIKDRTVHVNQVIDMFRPLKSEGVITYELKVVDILDKGKGTLLTYNLYGRDEHDNELFFLQNKFYQLNISANETDKQPTKKTVEPVKRLPDQIFEFKTEPFDLTWFSNPTPDDMKEPLFSPNHFRQYHDITHNFQTEPICHGRYYIGMVMNQLLTHYGGGDLTSLKRLETRLTHAVGPSQTLVTNSWKIAEQIHFETGANETGKLVLQVGIEEWNPELVEVMRKESKNVQVPPSFALVFSNFIMLAVAKKEIMIKDRTVHVNQVIDMFRPLKSEGVITYELKVVDILDKEKGTLATYNLYGRDEHDNELFFLQNKFYQLNISTNETDKQPTKKTVEPVKRLPDQIFQFKTEPFDLTWFSNPTPDDMKEPLFSPNHFRQYHDIMHNFQTEPICHGRYCIGIVMNQLLTHYGGGDLTSLKRLETRLTHAVGPSQTLVTNSWKIAEQIHFETVANETGKFVL
;
A
#
# COMPACT_ATOMS: atom_id res chain seq x y z
N ILE A 1 -36.24 2.86 -56.99
CA ILE A 1 -36.97 3.16 -55.73
C ILE A 1 -35.96 2.96 -54.62
N GLY A 2 -35.60 4.05 -53.94
CA GLY A 2 -34.37 4.16 -53.15
C GLY A 2 -34.45 3.45 -51.80
N GLU A 3 -33.55 2.51 -51.56
CA GLU A 3 -33.21 2.07 -50.22
C GLU A 3 -32.39 3.17 -49.54
N ARG A 4 -33.08 4.02 -48.76
CA ARG A 4 -32.45 4.87 -47.76
C ARG A 4 -31.65 3.97 -46.80
N PHE A 5 -30.32 4.03 -46.91
CA PHE A 5 -29.28 3.62 -45.95
C PHE A 5 -29.79 2.88 -44.68
N VAL A 6 -29.96 1.56 -44.78
CA VAL A 6 -30.17 0.67 -43.61
C VAL A 6 -28.89 0.54 -42.75
N CYS A 7 -27.77 1.16 -43.15
CA CYS A 7 -26.61 1.34 -42.28
C CYS A 7 -26.87 2.29 -41.09
N GLN A 8 -27.94 3.10 -41.08
CA GLN A 8 -28.17 4.01 -39.94
C GLN A 8 -28.58 3.31 -38.63
N GLN A 9 -29.06 2.06 -38.67
CA GLN A 9 -29.63 1.40 -37.48
C GLN A 9 -28.63 0.52 -36.71
N PHE A 10 -27.64 -0.10 -37.36
CA PHE A 10 -26.73 -1.07 -36.72
C PHE A 10 -25.53 -0.44 -35.99
N PHE A 11 -25.28 0.86 -36.15
CA PHE A 11 -23.96 1.44 -35.88
C PHE A 11 -23.97 2.66 -34.95
N ARG A 12 -25.09 2.91 -34.26
CA ARG A 12 -25.30 4.11 -33.42
C ARG A 12 -24.39 4.22 -32.18
N ARG A 13 -23.59 3.20 -31.83
CA ARG A 13 -22.84 3.15 -30.56
C ARG A 13 -21.39 3.68 -30.61
N TYR A 14 -20.83 3.98 -31.79
CA TYR A 14 -19.42 4.43 -31.89
C TYR A 14 -19.15 5.64 -32.78
N ALA A 15 -19.98 5.90 -33.79
CA ALA A 15 -19.84 7.08 -34.63
C ALA A 15 -21.04 7.24 -35.56
N HIS A 16 -21.27 8.48 -35.98
CA HIS A 16 -22.25 8.83 -36.99
C HIS A 16 -21.56 9.16 -38.31
N VAL A 17 -21.99 8.50 -39.39
CA VAL A 17 -21.61 8.93 -40.75
C VAL A 17 -22.29 10.26 -41.02
N ILE A 18 -21.49 11.30 -41.23
CA ILE A 18 -22.00 12.66 -41.53
C ILE A 18 -21.92 12.98 -43.02
N HIS A 19 -21.06 12.30 -43.77
CA HIS A 19 -20.91 12.46 -45.21
C HIS A 19 -20.30 11.19 -45.83
N ASP A 20 -20.92 10.64 -46.88
CA ASP A 20 -20.47 9.41 -47.58
C ASP A 20 -19.62 9.70 -48.83
N GLY A 21 -19.20 10.96 -49.00
CA GLY A 21 -18.44 11.40 -50.17
C GLY A 21 -19.30 12.04 -51.26
N ARG A 22 -20.64 12.12 -51.10
CA ARG A 22 -21.51 12.90 -51.99
C ARG A 22 -21.47 14.39 -51.63
N GLY A 23 -20.36 15.05 -51.95
CA GLY A 23 -20.33 16.51 -51.97
C GLY A 23 -21.34 17.05 -53.01
N PRO A 24 -21.63 18.37 -53.00
CA PRO A 24 -22.60 18.99 -53.92
C PRO A 24 -22.15 19.07 -55.39
N CYS A 25 -21.45 18.04 -55.91
CA CYS A 25 -21.03 17.96 -57.30
C CYS A 25 -21.55 16.67 -57.94
N ASN A 26 -22.10 16.82 -59.15
CA ASN A 26 -22.74 15.82 -60.01
C ASN A 26 -21.78 14.72 -60.52
N GLU A 27 -20.98 14.09 -59.66
CA GLU A 27 -20.24 12.89 -60.03
C GLU A 27 -21.18 11.68 -59.95
N HIS A 28 -21.69 11.27 -61.12
CA HIS A 28 -22.47 10.05 -61.26
C HIS A 28 -21.61 8.82 -60.93
N TYR A 29 -22.04 8.09 -59.90
CA TYR A 29 -21.54 6.79 -59.48
C TYR A 29 -21.58 5.79 -60.64
N ASP A 30 -20.48 5.10 -60.95
CA ASP A 30 -20.56 3.91 -61.79
C ASP A 30 -21.11 2.74 -60.95
N SER A 31 -22.44 2.59 -60.97
CA SER A 31 -23.17 1.52 -60.28
C SER A 31 -22.96 0.14 -60.92
N ARG A 32 -22.19 0.02 -62.00
CA ARG A 32 -21.96 -1.24 -62.74
C ARG A 32 -20.90 -2.14 -62.11
N PHE A 33 -20.28 -1.74 -61.01
CA PHE A 33 -19.37 -2.60 -60.24
C PHE A 33 -20.17 -3.58 -59.36
N VAL A 34 -20.69 -4.62 -60.01
CA VAL A 34 -21.25 -5.85 -59.43
C VAL A 34 -20.33 -6.97 -59.89
N LEU A 35 -19.73 -7.71 -58.97
CA LEU A 35 -18.97 -8.89 -59.36
C LEU A 35 -20.03 -9.89 -59.79
N ASN A 36 -20.18 -10.17 -61.09
CA ASN A 36 -21.27 -11.01 -61.63
C ASN A 36 -21.36 -12.37 -60.88
N LEU A 37 -22.18 -12.43 -59.84
CA LEU A 37 -22.42 -13.61 -59.00
C LEU A 37 -23.74 -14.24 -59.41
N VAL A 38 -23.74 -14.92 -60.55
CA VAL A 38 -24.80 -15.88 -60.89
C VAL A 38 -24.14 -17.21 -61.24
N ASN A 39 -24.28 -18.21 -60.33
CA ASN A 39 -24.35 -19.66 -60.58
C ASN A 39 -23.59 -20.51 -59.51
N PRO A 40 -24.25 -21.47 -58.81
CA PRO A 40 -23.69 -22.33 -57.76
C PRO A 40 -22.65 -23.39 -58.22
N LYS A 41 -21.93 -23.17 -59.33
CA LYS A 41 -20.82 -24.03 -59.80
C LYS A 41 -19.50 -23.29 -60.08
N SER A 42 -19.34 -22.03 -59.66
CA SER A 42 -18.34 -21.11 -60.23
C SER A 42 -16.92 -21.16 -59.63
N VAL A 43 -15.93 -21.18 -60.52
CA VAL A 43 -14.61 -20.57 -60.31
C VAL A 43 -14.81 -19.05 -60.42
N LEU A 44 -15.08 -18.40 -59.30
CA LEU A 44 -15.20 -16.94 -59.22
C LEU A 44 -13.82 -16.31 -59.40
N LYS A 45 -13.70 -15.35 -60.34
CA LYS A 45 -12.44 -14.71 -60.71
C LYS A 45 -12.44 -13.25 -60.27
N LEU A 46 -11.53 -12.89 -59.37
CA LEU A 46 -11.29 -11.52 -58.96
C LEU A 46 -10.24 -10.88 -59.89
N ASP A 47 -10.57 -9.78 -60.57
CA ASP A 47 -9.62 -9.06 -61.43
C ASP A 47 -8.82 -8.00 -60.65
N LYS A 48 -7.54 -8.28 -60.44
CA LYS A 48 -6.60 -7.40 -59.73
C LYS A 48 -6.45 -6.04 -60.41
N THR A 49 -6.36 -6.00 -61.73
CA THR A 49 -6.09 -4.77 -62.47
C THR A 49 -7.22 -3.76 -62.27
N THR A 50 -8.46 -4.23 -62.31
CA THR A 50 -9.61 -3.35 -62.13
C THR A 50 -9.86 -3.02 -60.66
N ALA A 51 -9.70 -3.99 -59.74
CA ALA A 51 -9.90 -3.74 -58.31
C ALA A 51 -8.87 -2.77 -57.70
N THR A 52 -7.59 -2.83 -58.11
CA THR A 52 -6.54 -1.92 -57.62
C THR A 52 -6.66 -0.49 -58.17
N LYS A 53 -7.30 -0.32 -59.34
CA LYS A 53 -7.59 0.99 -59.93
C LYS A 53 -8.87 1.64 -59.39
N TYR A 54 -9.70 0.88 -58.67
CA TYR A 54 -10.95 1.39 -58.12
C TYR A 54 -10.70 2.43 -57.04
N ARG A 55 -11.32 3.62 -57.18
CA ARG A 55 -11.27 4.69 -56.18
C ARG A 55 -12.53 4.62 -55.33
N PHE A 56 -12.35 4.31 -54.06
CA PHE A 56 -13.45 4.35 -53.10
C PHE A 56 -13.80 5.81 -52.76
N PRO A 57 -15.09 6.11 -52.50
CA PRO A 57 -15.46 7.42 -51.98
C PRO A 57 -14.82 7.65 -50.61
N LYS A 58 -14.58 8.91 -50.29
CA LYS A 58 -14.15 9.31 -48.94
C LYS A 58 -15.34 9.28 -47.99
N PHE A 59 -15.14 8.77 -46.78
CA PHE A 59 -16.18 8.71 -45.75
C PHE A 59 -15.78 9.55 -44.56
N SER A 60 -16.69 10.38 -44.04
CA SER A 60 -16.44 11.17 -42.83
C SER A 60 -17.33 10.69 -41.69
N LEU A 61 -16.71 10.37 -40.57
CA LEU A 61 -17.32 9.82 -39.36
C LEU A 61 -17.11 10.79 -38.20
N LYS A 62 -18.20 11.18 -37.55
CA LYS A 62 -18.17 11.96 -36.31
C LYS A 62 -18.29 11.03 -35.11
N TYR A 63 -17.39 11.16 -34.15
CA TYR A 63 -17.42 10.43 -32.88
C TYR A 63 -17.38 11.41 -31.70
N SER A 64 -17.89 10.95 -30.58
CA SER A 64 -18.03 11.68 -29.32
C SER A 64 -17.21 11.02 -28.21
N LEU A 65 -17.11 11.70 -27.07
CA LEU A 65 -16.50 11.12 -25.87
C LEU A 65 -17.20 9.83 -25.42
N ASP A 66 -18.52 9.74 -25.57
CA ASP A 66 -19.29 8.55 -25.18
C ASP A 66 -18.91 7.33 -26.02
N ASP A 67 -18.63 7.54 -27.31
CA ASP A 67 -18.16 6.47 -28.21
C ASP A 67 -16.78 5.95 -27.78
N VAL A 68 -15.90 6.85 -27.34
CA VAL A 68 -14.59 6.49 -26.82
C VAL A 68 -14.72 5.71 -25.51
N VAL A 69 -15.58 6.15 -24.58
CA VAL A 69 -15.84 5.46 -23.31
C VAL A 69 -16.41 4.06 -23.56
N GLN A 70 -17.37 3.92 -24.46
CA GLN A 70 -17.95 2.63 -24.82
C GLN A 70 -16.89 1.66 -25.38
N HIS A 71 -15.89 2.15 -26.12
CA HIS A 71 -14.82 1.31 -26.67
C HIS A 71 -13.87 0.82 -25.58
N ARG A 72 -13.75 1.58 -24.48
CA ARG A 72 -12.96 1.18 -23.31
C ARG A 72 -13.66 0.09 -22.52
N ALA A 73 -14.94 0.29 -22.24
CA ALA A 73 -15.76 -0.68 -21.53
C ALA A 73 -15.72 -2.05 -22.22
N THR A 74 -15.77 -2.08 -23.55
CA THR A 74 -15.76 -3.33 -24.32
C THR A 74 -14.40 -4.01 -24.42
N LEU A 75 -13.33 -3.29 -24.07
CA LEU A 75 -11.98 -3.84 -23.88
C LEU A 75 -11.68 -4.14 -22.39
N GLY A 76 -12.68 -4.02 -21.51
CA GLY A 76 -12.60 -4.26 -20.07
C GLY A 76 -11.72 -3.27 -19.32
N ILE A 77 -11.23 -2.18 -19.93
CA ILE A 77 -10.13 -1.33 -19.41
C ILE A 77 -10.37 -0.85 -17.97
N GLU A 78 -11.62 -0.62 -17.59
CA GLU A 78 -12.01 -0.14 -16.27
C GLU A 78 -11.96 -1.21 -15.17
N GLU A 79 -12.08 -2.50 -15.52
CA GLU A 79 -12.10 -3.62 -14.55
C GLU A 79 -10.70 -4.15 -14.22
N TRP A 80 -9.72 -4.06 -15.13
CA TRP A 80 -8.37 -4.61 -14.91
C TRP A 80 -7.30 -3.59 -14.51
N ASN A 81 -7.57 -2.27 -14.56
CA ASN A 81 -6.60 -1.26 -14.15
C ASN A 81 -7.24 0.01 -13.53
N PRO A 82 -7.41 0.04 -12.19
CA PRO A 82 -8.00 1.16 -11.46
C PRO A 82 -7.24 2.50 -11.62
N GLU A 83 -5.95 2.48 -12.00
CA GLU A 83 -5.18 3.72 -12.18
C GLU A 83 -5.44 4.41 -13.51
N LEU A 84 -5.79 3.64 -14.54
CA LEU A 84 -6.21 4.23 -15.81
C LEU A 84 -7.60 4.87 -15.65
N VAL A 85 -8.42 4.41 -14.70
CA VAL A 85 -9.75 4.99 -14.42
C VAL A 85 -9.65 6.50 -14.14
N GLU A 86 -8.67 6.96 -13.37
CA GLU A 86 -8.49 8.38 -13.02
C GLU A 86 -8.22 9.28 -14.25
N VAL A 87 -7.32 8.86 -15.15
CA VAL A 87 -6.99 9.59 -16.39
C VAL A 87 -8.06 9.41 -17.49
N MET A 88 -8.94 8.43 -17.34
CA MET A 88 -9.95 8.05 -18.34
C MET A 88 -11.40 8.31 -17.92
N ARG A 89 -11.67 8.81 -16.69
CA ARG A 89 -13.00 9.26 -16.27
C ARG A 89 -13.52 10.34 -17.23
N LYS A 90 -14.83 10.33 -17.50
CA LYS A 90 -15.52 11.34 -18.33
C LYS A 90 -15.26 12.79 -17.85
N GLU A 91 -14.96 12.95 -16.56
CA GLU A 91 -14.68 14.21 -15.88
C GLU A 91 -13.20 14.64 -15.94
N SER A 92 -12.30 13.77 -16.42
CA SER A 92 -10.87 14.08 -16.58
C SER A 92 -10.66 15.13 -17.66
N LYS A 93 -9.82 16.13 -17.39
CA LYS A 93 -9.46 17.16 -18.38
C LYS A 93 -8.57 16.63 -19.52
N ASN A 94 -7.98 15.42 -19.37
CA ASN A 94 -6.98 14.84 -20.29
C ASN A 94 -7.32 13.40 -20.68
N VAL A 95 -8.50 13.19 -21.27
CA VAL A 95 -8.97 11.88 -21.72
C VAL A 95 -8.09 11.31 -22.84
N GLN A 96 -7.38 10.19 -22.60
CA GLN A 96 -6.57 9.50 -23.61
C GLN A 96 -7.40 8.53 -24.46
N VAL A 97 -7.27 8.60 -25.79
CA VAL A 97 -7.98 7.71 -26.73
C VAL A 97 -7.02 6.60 -27.22
N PRO A 98 -7.31 5.31 -26.96
CA PRO A 98 -6.41 4.23 -27.34
C PRO A 98 -6.37 4.07 -28.87
N PRO A 99 -5.19 3.79 -29.47
CA PRO A 99 -5.02 3.55 -30.91
C PRO A 99 -5.91 2.42 -31.47
N SER A 100 -6.30 1.45 -30.63
CA SER A 100 -7.24 0.40 -31.01
C SER A 100 -8.61 0.94 -31.44
N PHE A 101 -8.99 2.15 -31.02
CA PHE A 101 -10.22 2.82 -31.46
C PHE A 101 -10.23 3.05 -32.98
N ALA A 102 -9.06 3.25 -33.61
CA ALA A 102 -8.96 3.35 -35.07
C ALA A 102 -9.51 2.11 -35.80
N LEU A 103 -9.45 0.93 -35.18
CA LEU A 103 -9.92 -0.34 -35.76
C LEU A 103 -11.45 -0.47 -35.78
N VAL A 104 -12.17 0.27 -34.92
CA VAL A 104 -13.64 0.36 -34.97
C VAL A 104 -14.05 0.87 -36.35
N PHE A 105 -13.38 1.93 -36.81
CA PHE A 105 -13.76 2.61 -38.03
C PHE A 105 -13.44 1.83 -39.31
N SER A 106 -12.35 1.07 -39.30
CA SER A 106 -12.01 0.18 -40.41
C SER A 106 -13.14 -0.82 -40.72
N ASN A 107 -13.92 -1.25 -39.73
CA ASN A 107 -15.00 -2.21 -39.93
C ASN A 107 -16.13 -1.64 -40.80
N PHE A 108 -16.50 -0.37 -40.60
CA PHE A 108 -17.54 0.29 -41.39
C PHE A 108 -17.22 0.24 -42.89
N ILE A 109 -15.96 0.48 -43.19
CA ILE A 109 -15.48 0.56 -44.57
C ILE A 109 -15.39 -0.84 -45.17
N MET A 110 -14.95 -1.84 -44.40
CA MET A 110 -14.93 -3.23 -44.88
C MET A 110 -16.33 -3.78 -45.17
N LEU A 111 -17.34 -3.42 -44.38
CA LEU A 111 -18.74 -3.78 -44.67
C LEU A 111 -19.25 -3.08 -45.94
N ALA A 112 -18.84 -1.84 -46.20
CA ALA A 112 -19.17 -1.14 -47.44
C ALA A 112 -18.51 -1.81 -48.67
N VAL A 113 -17.26 -2.28 -48.55
CA VAL A 113 -16.59 -3.07 -49.60
C VAL A 113 -17.30 -4.40 -49.85
N ALA A 114 -17.71 -5.10 -48.79
CA ALA A 114 -18.42 -6.38 -48.91
C ALA A 114 -19.74 -6.25 -49.69
N LYS A 115 -20.50 -5.16 -49.47
CA LYS A 115 -21.72 -4.85 -50.23
C LYS A 115 -21.49 -4.63 -51.73
N LYS A 116 -20.25 -4.38 -52.15
CA LYS A 116 -19.87 -4.24 -53.56
C LYS A 116 -19.31 -5.53 -54.16
N GLU A 117 -19.42 -6.65 -53.43
CA GLU A 117 -18.97 -7.99 -53.83
C GLU A 117 -17.47 -8.11 -54.16
N ILE A 118 -16.68 -7.05 -53.93
CA ILE A 118 -15.22 -7.08 -53.97
C ILE A 118 -14.69 -8.04 -52.89
N MET A 119 -15.41 -8.16 -51.78
CA MET A 119 -15.10 -9.09 -50.70
C MET A 119 -16.32 -9.96 -50.35
N ILE A 120 -16.19 -11.29 -50.49
CA ILE A 120 -17.19 -12.27 -50.07
C ILE A 120 -17.06 -12.49 -48.56
N LYS A 121 -17.89 -11.79 -47.80
CA LYS A 121 -17.83 -11.71 -46.33
C LYS A 121 -17.79 -13.10 -45.66
N ASP A 122 -18.61 -14.04 -46.13
CA ASP A 122 -18.81 -15.34 -45.47
C ASP A 122 -17.70 -16.37 -45.74
N ARG A 123 -16.75 -16.05 -46.63
CA ARG A 123 -15.55 -16.86 -46.87
C ARG A 123 -14.26 -16.14 -46.54
N THR A 124 -14.37 -15.01 -45.82
CA THR A 124 -13.24 -14.14 -45.55
C THR A 124 -12.81 -14.23 -44.10
N VAL A 125 -11.52 -14.46 -43.87
CA VAL A 125 -10.88 -14.37 -42.56
C VAL A 125 -9.91 -13.20 -42.52
N HIS A 126 -9.87 -12.48 -41.40
CA HIS A 126 -8.89 -11.41 -41.17
C HIS A 126 -7.57 -12.05 -40.72
N VAL A 127 -6.47 -11.80 -41.44
CA VAL A 127 -5.19 -12.52 -41.19
C VAL A 127 -4.05 -11.63 -40.73
N ASN A 128 -4.09 -10.32 -40.99
CA ASN A 128 -3.03 -9.39 -40.60
C ASN A 128 -3.57 -7.96 -40.48
N GLN A 129 -3.12 -7.27 -39.45
CA GLN A 129 -3.44 -5.88 -39.17
C GLN A 129 -2.14 -5.08 -39.03
N VAL A 130 -2.05 -3.96 -39.72
CA VAL A 130 -1.06 -2.91 -39.48
C VAL A 130 -1.77 -1.66 -38.99
N ILE A 131 -1.17 -0.96 -38.04
CA ILE A 131 -1.58 0.34 -37.50
C ILE A 131 -0.33 1.21 -37.46
N ASP A 132 -0.35 2.36 -38.11
CA ASP A 132 0.62 3.42 -37.90
C ASP A 132 -0.13 4.63 -37.34
N MET A 133 0.33 5.16 -36.21
CA MET A 133 -0.24 6.36 -35.61
C MET A 133 0.70 7.54 -35.88
N PHE A 134 0.18 8.56 -36.54
CA PHE A 134 0.91 9.80 -36.79
C PHE A 134 0.63 10.85 -35.72
N ARG A 135 -0.59 10.85 -35.17
CA ARG A 135 -1.05 11.77 -34.14
C ARG A 135 -2.03 11.07 -33.18
N PRO A 136 -2.06 11.44 -31.89
CA PRO A 136 -3.10 11.00 -30.96
C PRO A 136 -4.50 11.39 -31.43
N LEU A 137 -5.49 10.53 -31.17
CA LEU A 137 -6.89 10.84 -31.43
C LEU A 137 -7.43 11.76 -30.32
N LYS A 138 -8.22 12.77 -30.70
CA LYS A 138 -8.97 13.62 -29.76
C LYS A 138 -10.09 12.81 -29.10
N SER A 139 -10.58 13.24 -27.94
CA SER A 139 -11.73 12.62 -27.25
C SER A 139 -13.05 12.71 -28.02
N GLU A 140 -13.15 13.65 -28.96
CA GLU A 140 -14.26 13.80 -29.91
C GLU A 140 -13.74 14.43 -31.20
N GLY A 141 -14.41 14.20 -32.32
CA GLY A 141 -14.01 14.79 -33.59
C GLY A 141 -14.63 14.15 -34.83
N VAL A 142 -14.14 14.60 -35.99
CA VAL A 142 -14.50 14.05 -37.29
C VAL A 142 -13.26 13.44 -37.93
N ILE A 143 -13.37 12.20 -38.42
CA ILE A 143 -12.31 11.53 -39.16
C ILE A 143 -12.81 11.24 -40.57
N THR A 144 -12.04 11.68 -41.56
CA THR A 144 -12.24 11.39 -42.98
C THR A 144 -11.33 10.25 -43.41
N TYR A 145 -11.90 9.26 -44.09
CA TYR A 145 -11.23 8.04 -44.48
C TYR A 145 -11.06 7.93 -45.99
N GLU A 146 -9.89 7.44 -46.41
CA GLU A 146 -9.61 7.08 -47.79
C GLU A 146 -9.16 5.61 -47.87
N LEU A 147 -9.92 4.79 -48.59
CA LEU A 147 -9.67 3.36 -48.78
C LEU A 147 -9.04 3.10 -50.15
N LYS A 148 -8.06 2.20 -50.19
CA LYS A 148 -7.45 1.70 -51.42
C LYS A 148 -7.27 0.18 -51.37
N VAL A 149 -7.64 -0.51 -52.44
CA VAL A 149 -7.18 -1.90 -52.66
C VAL A 149 -5.77 -1.81 -53.23
N VAL A 150 -4.80 -2.37 -52.52
CA VAL A 150 -3.38 -2.23 -52.88
C VAL A 150 -2.84 -3.47 -53.56
N ASP A 151 -3.30 -4.65 -53.12
CA ASP A 151 -2.82 -5.90 -53.68
C ASP A 151 -3.86 -7.02 -53.54
N ILE A 152 -3.82 -7.94 -54.50
CA ILE A 152 -4.65 -9.15 -54.57
C ILE A 152 -3.69 -10.26 -54.99
N LEU A 153 -3.49 -11.25 -54.12
CA LEU A 153 -2.54 -12.34 -54.32
C LEU A 153 -3.24 -13.69 -54.26
N ASP A 154 -3.14 -14.49 -55.31
CA ASP A 154 -3.58 -15.89 -55.28
C ASP A 154 -2.58 -16.75 -54.50
N LYS A 155 -3.07 -17.52 -53.52
CA LYS A 155 -2.27 -18.45 -52.68
C LYS A 155 -2.62 -19.92 -52.96
N GLY A 156 -3.26 -20.21 -54.08
CA GLY A 156 -3.68 -21.52 -54.55
C GLY A 156 -4.99 -22.01 -53.92
N LYS A 157 -5.07 -22.02 -52.58
CA LYS A 157 -6.28 -22.44 -51.84
C LYS A 157 -7.24 -21.29 -51.53
N GLY A 158 -6.93 -20.09 -52.03
CA GLY A 158 -7.64 -18.86 -51.67
C GLY A 158 -6.89 -17.61 -52.11
N THR A 159 -7.52 -16.47 -51.93
CA THR A 159 -7.01 -15.15 -52.36
C THR A 159 -6.74 -14.26 -51.14
N LEU A 160 -5.57 -13.63 -51.09
CA LEU A 160 -5.21 -12.64 -50.09
C LEU A 160 -5.44 -11.22 -50.63
N LEU A 161 -6.36 -10.50 -50.01
CA LEU A 161 -6.71 -9.11 -50.33
C LEU A 161 -6.00 -8.17 -49.36
N THR A 162 -5.33 -7.13 -49.86
CA THR A 162 -4.67 -6.11 -49.04
C THR A 162 -5.33 -4.75 -49.28
N TYR A 163 -5.81 -4.15 -48.19
CA TYR A 163 -6.43 -2.83 -48.20
C TYR A 163 -5.63 -1.85 -47.33
N ASN A 164 -5.40 -0.66 -47.85
CA ASN A 164 -4.85 0.46 -47.10
C ASN A 164 -5.95 1.47 -46.80
N LEU A 165 -5.98 1.96 -45.57
CA LEU A 165 -6.92 2.94 -45.08
C LEU A 165 -6.16 4.09 -44.42
N TYR A 166 -6.45 5.33 -44.83
CA TYR A 166 -5.88 6.53 -44.26
C TYR A 166 -6.96 7.30 -43.51
N GLY A 167 -6.70 7.67 -42.25
CA GLY A 167 -7.58 8.52 -41.45
C GLY A 167 -7.00 9.93 -41.32
N ARG A 168 -7.80 10.95 -41.63
CA ARG A 168 -7.45 12.38 -41.54
C ARG A 168 -8.48 13.15 -40.70
N ASP A 169 -8.07 14.22 -40.04
CA ASP A 169 -9.02 15.10 -39.34
C ASP A 169 -9.75 16.06 -40.31
N GLU A 170 -10.54 16.99 -39.76
CA GLU A 170 -11.27 18.02 -40.50
C GLU A 170 -10.38 19.06 -41.23
N HIS A 171 -9.10 19.13 -40.86
CA HIS A 171 -8.08 19.99 -41.46
C HIS A 171 -7.17 19.24 -42.45
N ASP A 172 -7.55 18.02 -42.85
CA ASP A 172 -6.80 17.13 -43.76
C ASP A 172 -5.45 16.64 -43.21
N ASN A 173 -5.22 16.80 -41.90
CA ASN A 173 -4.05 16.31 -41.19
C ASN A 173 -4.12 14.78 -41.04
N GLU A 174 -3.04 14.07 -41.40
CA GLU A 174 -2.95 12.62 -41.18
C GLU A 174 -2.96 12.28 -39.68
N LEU A 175 -3.87 11.40 -39.29
CA LEU A 175 -3.99 10.89 -37.92
C LEU A 175 -3.38 9.49 -37.80
N PHE A 176 -3.77 8.59 -38.70
CA PHE A 176 -3.30 7.20 -38.70
C PHE A 176 -3.44 6.53 -40.06
N PHE A 177 -2.75 5.41 -40.21
CA PHE A 177 -2.84 4.51 -41.35
C PHE A 177 -3.11 3.08 -40.87
N LEU A 178 -4.00 2.37 -41.56
CA LEU A 178 -4.27 0.96 -41.32
C LEU A 178 -4.05 0.16 -42.60
N GLN A 179 -3.34 -0.97 -42.51
CA GLN A 179 -3.33 -1.99 -43.56
C GLN A 179 -4.05 -3.23 -43.04
N ASN A 180 -5.07 -3.67 -43.78
CA ASN A 180 -5.83 -4.87 -43.45
C ASN A 180 -5.56 -5.92 -44.51
N LYS A 181 -5.27 -7.16 -44.10
CA LYS A 181 -5.19 -8.29 -45.03
C LYS A 181 -6.25 -9.33 -44.71
N PHE A 182 -7.00 -9.68 -45.73
CA PHE A 182 -8.11 -10.62 -45.65
C PHE A 182 -7.85 -11.80 -46.56
N TYR A 183 -8.03 -13.01 -46.05
CA TYR A 183 -7.87 -14.23 -46.82
C TYR A 183 -9.23 -14.82 -47.15
N GLN A 184 -9.50 -14.99 -48.44
CA GLN A 184 -10.72 -15.56 -48.98
C GLN A 184 -10.53 -17.03 -49.32
N LEU A 185 -11.29 -17.88 -48.64
CA LEU A 185 -11.25 -19.32 -48.80
C LEU A 185 -11.90 -19.73 -50.14
N ASN A 186 -11.23 -20.62 -50.89
CA ASN A 186 -11.75 -21.23 -52.11
C ASN A 186 -12.14 -20.24 -53.23
N ILE A 187 -11.53 -19.06 -53.25
CA ILE A 187 -11.67 -18.06 -54.31
C ILE A 187 -10.29 -17.84 -54.91
N SER A 188 -10.17 -17.94 -56.24
CA SER A 188 -8.90 -17.78 -56.97
C SER A 188 -8.89 -16.44 -57.69
N ALA A 189 -7.77 -15.72 -57.58
CA ALA A 189 -7.50 -14.56 -58.40
C ALA A 189 -6.82 -15.03 -59.69
N ASN A 190 -7.12 -14.39 -60.81
CA ASN A 190 -6.72 -14.83 -62.15
C ASN A 190 -5.20 -14.59 -62.43
N GLU A 191 -4.27 -15.08 -61.60
CA GLU A 191 -2.83 -14.82 -61.77
C GLU A 191 -1.93 -16.07 -61.69
N THR A 192 -0.85 -16.01 -62.48
CA THR A 192 0.29 -16.94 -62.54
C THR A 192 1.35 -16.67 -61.48
N ASP A 193 1.22 -15.59 -60.71
CA ASP A 193 2.24 -15.09 -59.79
C ASP A 193 2.09 -15.72 -58.38
N LYS A 194 2.40 -17.02 -58.29
CA LYS A 194 2.44 -17.75 -57.02
C LYS A 194 3.61 -17.28 -56.18
N GLN A 195 3.41 -16.25 -55.37
CA GLN A 195 4.43 -15.86 -54.40
C GLN A 195 4.42 -16.81 -53.18
N PRO A 196 5.57 -17.44 -52.86
CA PRO A 196 5.69 -18.30 -51.70
C PRO A 196 5.35 -17.53 -50.42
N THR A 197 4.76 -18.22 -49.46
CA THR A 197 4.52 -17.70 -48.12
C THR A 197 5.86 -17.32 -47.48
N LYS A 198 6.12 -16.01 -47.29
CA LYS A 198 7.25 -15.57 -46.47
C LYS A 198 7.15 -16.22 -45.09
N LYS A 199 8.27 -16.77 -44.63
CA LYS A 199 8.39 -17.41 -43.30
C LYS A 199 7.93 -16.44 -42.21
N THR A 200 7.26 -17.02 -41.24
CA THR A 200 6.90 -16.42 -39.95
C THR A 200 8.13 -15.76 -39.31
N VAL A 201 7.91 -14.70 -38.52
CA VAL A 201 8.99 -14.12 -37.69
C VAL A 201 9.56 -15.23 -36.83
N GLU A 202 10.87 -15.38 -36.82
CA GLU A 202 11.49 -16.43 -36.00
C GLU A 202 11.15 -16.17 -34.53
N PRO A 203 10.75 -17.21 -33.79
CA PRO A 203 10.47 -17.07 -32.37
C PRO A 203 11.73 -16.58 -31.65
N VAL A 204 11.55 -15.67 -30.69
CA VAL A 204 12.65 -15.16 -29.91
C VAL A 204 13.17 -16.29 -29.01
N LYS A 205 14.43 -16.71 -29.19
CA LYS A 205 15.04 -17.86 -28.49
C LYS A 205 15.58 -17.49 -27.10
N ARG A 206 14.80 -16.75 -26.31
CA ARG A 206 15.07 -16.43 -24.90
C ARG A 206 13.74 -16.21 -24.17
N LEU A 207 13.76 -16.25 -22.85
CA LEU A 207 12.56 -15.99 -22.04
C LEU A 207 11.98 -14.59 -22.35
N PRO A 208 10.64 -14.43 -22.34
CA PRO A 208 9.98 -13.14 -22.48
C PRO A 208 10.40 -12.16 -21.38
N ASP A 209 10.42 -10.89 -21.74
CA ASP A 209 10.71 -9.78 -20.86
C ASP A 209 9.52 -9.51 -19.93
N GLN A 210 8.33 -9.63 -20.51
CA GLN A 210 7.06 -9.51 -19.81
C GLN A 210 6.05 -10.48 -20.40
N ILE A 211 5.26 -11.08 -19.53
CA ILE A 211 4.11 -11.86 -19.90
C ILE A 211 2.87 -11.05 -19.49
N PHE A 212 1.86 -10.96 -20.37
CA PHE A 212 0.52 -10.41 -20.13
C PHE A 212 -0.55 -11.51 -20.20
N GLU A 213 -1.61 -11.43 -19.40
CA GLU A 213 -2.69 -12.42 -19.42
C GLU A 213 -4.00 -11.74 -19.17
N PHE A 214 -5.01 -12.21 -19.87
CA PHE A 214 -6.39 -11.84 -19.65
C PHE A 214 -7.27 -12.99 -20.09
N LYS A 215 -8.41 -13.12 -19.43
CA LYS A 215 -9.48 -14.01 -19.86
C LYS A 215 -10.40 -13.24 -20.79
N THR A 216 -10.72 -13.80 -21.95
CA THR A 216 -11.72 -13.20 -22.84
C THR A 216 -13.09 -13.27 -22.18
N GLU A 217 -13.90 -12.24 -22.38
CA GLU A 217 -15.27 -12.19 -21.88
C GLU A 217 -16.09 -13.45 -22.25
N PRO A 218 -16.98 -13.93 -21.35
CA PRO A 218 -17.82 -15.08 -21.63
C PRO A 218 -18.85 -14.75 -22.71
N PHE A 219 -19.29 -15.79 -23.40
CA PHE A 219 -20.37 -15.69 -24.37
C PHE A 219 -21.68 -16.04 -23.68
N ASP A 220 -22.69 -15.18 -23.81
CA ASP A 220 -24.01 -15.44 -23.25
C ASP A 220 -24.80 -16.34 -24.22
N LEU A 221 -24.98 -17.61 -23.87
CA LEU A 221 -25.76 -18.55 -24.69
C LEU A 221 -27.25 -18.19 -24.76
N THR A 222 -27.79 -17.43 -23.80
CA THR A 222 -29.20 -17.00 -23.80
C THR A 222 -29.49 -16.00 -24.93
N TRP A 223 -28.46 -15.28 -25.37
CA TRP A 223 -28.50 -14.38 -26.52
C TRP A 223 -28.88 -15.08 -27.84
N PHE A 224 -28.50 -16.36 -28.03
CA PHE A 224 -28.90 -17.14 -29.21
C PHE A 224 -30.40 -17.43 -29.27
N SER A 225 -31.07 -17.48 -28.12
CA SER A 225 -32.43 -17.95 -28.02
C SER A 225 -33.46 -16.88 -28.40
N ASN A 226 -33.16 -15.60 -28.16
CA ASN A 226 -34.08 -14.49 -28.49
C ASN A 226 -33.33 -13.13 -28.61
N PRO A 227 -32.59 -12.89 -29.70
CA PRO A 227 -31.81 -11.65 -29.85
C PRO A 227 -32.74 -10.43 -29.98
N THR A 228 -32.53 -9.43 -29.14
CA THR A 228 -33.25 -8.15 -29.21
C THR A 228 -32.65 -7.22 -30.28
N PRO A 229 -33.39 -6.18 -30.73
CA PRO A 229 -32.81 -5.15 -31.60
C PRO A 229 -31.60 -4.42 -31.02
N ASP A 230 -31.44 -4.41 -29.70
CA ASP A 230 -30.28 -3.81 -29.02
C ASP A 230 -29.07 -4.75 -28.99
N ASP A 231 -29.30 -6.06 -28.85
CA ASP A 231 -28.29 -7.11 -29.00
C ASP A 231 -27.61 -7.07 -30.39
N MET A 232 -28.37 -6.72 -31.43
CA MET A 232 -27.85 -6.54 -32.78
C MET A 232 -26.95 -5.31 -32.94
N LYS A 233 -26.83 -4.46 -31.90
CA LYS A 233 -25.96 -3.27 -31.84
C LYS A 233 -24.73 -3.51 -30.96
N GLU A 234 -24.49 -4.74 -30.52
CA GLU A 234 -23.29 -5.09 -29.78
C GLU A 234 -22.02 -4.72 -30.59
N PRO A 235 -20.99 -4.18 -29.93
CA PRO A 235 -19.81 -3.65 -30.57
C PRO A 235 -18.92 -4.75 -31.15
N LEU A 236 -18.10 -4.43 -32.16
CA LEU A 236 -17.19 -5.39 -32.82
C LEU A 236 -16.20 -6.06 -31.84
N PHE A 237 -15.92 -5.37 -30.74
CA PHE A 237 -15.04 -5.83 -29.67
C PHE A 237 -15.77 -6.69 -28.64
N SER A 238 -17.09 -6.84 -28.72
CA SER A 238 -17.86 -7.73 -27.85
C SER A 238 -17.80 -9.19 -28.35
N PRO A 239 -17.63 -10.18 -27.47
CA PRO A 239 -17.86 -11.58 -27.81
C PRO A 239 -19.34 -11.85 -28.14
N ASN A 240 -20.30 -11.00 -27.76
CA ASN A 240 -21.71 -11.18 -28.10
C ASN A 240 -22.10 -10.43 -29.39
N HIS A 241 -21.15 -10.19 -30.30
CA HIS A 241 -21.43 -9.48 -31.55
C HIS A 241 -22.25 -10.33 -32.54
N PHE A 242 -23.27 -9.72 -33.16
CA PHE A 242 -24.26 -10.37 -34.06
C PHE A 242 -23.68 -11.26 -35.17
N ARG A 243 -22.44 -10.99 -35.61
CA ARG A 243 -21.76 -11.82 -36.61
C ARG A 243 -21.58 -13.26 -36.15
N GLN A 244 -21.37 -13.50 -34.85
CA GLN A 244 -21.24 -14.86 -34.31
C GLN A 244 -22.56 -15.63 -34.44
N TYR A 245 -23.69 -14.96 -34.19
CA TYR A 245 -25.02 -15.53 -34.45
C TYR A 245 -25.15 -15.97 -35.90
N HIS A 246 -24.88 -15.06 -36.84
CA HIS A 246 -25.00 -15.32 -38.26
C HIS A 246 -24.11 -16.49 -38.71
N ASP A 247 -22.86 -16.53 -38.25
CA ASP A 247 -21.90 -17.52 -38.69
C ASP A 247 -22.20 -18.93 -38.14
N ILE A 248 -22.77 -19.03 -36.93
CA ILE A 248 -23.22 -20.31 -36.36
C ILE A 248 -24.54 -20.77 -36.98
N THR A 249 -25.55 -19.88 -37.06
CA THR A 249 -26.87 -20.22 -37.62
C THR A 249 -26.82 -20.65 -39.08
N HIS A 250 -25.87 -20.13 -39.85
CA HIS A 250 -25.68 -20.50 -41.26
C HIS A 250 -24.57 -21.54 -41.46
N ASN A 251 -24.10 -22.20 -40.39
CA ASN A 251 -23.09 -23.26 -40.40
C ASN A 251 -21.74 -22.87 -41.05
N PHE A 252 -21.38 -21.58 -41.00
CA PHE A 252 -20.04 -21.12 -41.38
C PHE A 252 -19.00 -21.42 -40.29
N GLN A 253 -19.43 -21.54 -39.03
CA GLN A 253 -18.61 -21.91 -37.88
C GLN A 253 -19.43 -22.83 -36.94
N THR A 254 -18.74 -23.69 -36.18
CA THR A 254 -19.38 -24.63 -35.25
C THR A 254 -19.49 -24.12 -33.83
N GLU A 255 -18.65 -23.14 -33.46
CA GLU A 255 -18.54 -22.59 -32.11
C GLU A 255 -18.33 -21.07 -32.17
N PRO A 256 -18.75 -20.32 -31.12
CA PRO A 256 -18.51 -18.88 -31.05
C PRO A 256 -17.01 -18.56 -30.97
N ILE A 257 -16.56 -17.52 -31.66
CA ILE A 257 -15.17 -17.06 -31.63
C ILE A 257 -15.08 -15.55 -31.40
N CYS A 258 -14.16 -15.13 -30.54
CA CYS A 258 -13.84 -13.71 -30.35
C CYS A 258 -13.27 -13.10 -31.65
N HIS A 259 -13.65 -11.85 -31.93
CA HIS A 259 -13.13 -11.14 -33.10
C HIS A 259 -11.61 -10.92 -32.98
N GLY A 260 -10.87 -11.10 -34.09
CA GLY A 260 -9.43 -10.84 -34.14
C GLY A 260 -9.01 -9.45 -33.60
N ARG A 261 -9.85 -8.45 -33.88
CA ARG A 261 -9.63 -7.06 -33.45
C ARG A 261 -9.78 -6.89 -31.95
N TYR A 262 -10.63 -7.68 -31.29
CA TYR A 262 -10.84 -7.64 -29.85
C TYR A 262 -9.54 -7.92 -29.09
N TYR A 263 -8.94 -9.09 -29.30
CA TYR A 263 -7.72 -9.45 -28.59
C TYR A 263 -6.49 -8.69 -29.11
N ILE A 264 -6.47 -8.20 -30.37
CA ILE A 264 -5.48 -7.19 -30.78
C ILE A 264 -5.59 -5.93 -29.90
N GLY A 265 -6.81 -5.44 -29.67
CA GLY A 265 -7.06 -4.27 -28.83
C GLY A 265 -6.62 -4.47 -27.38
N MET A 266 -6.98 -5.62 -26.78
CA MET A 266 -6.58 -5.94 -25.40
C MET A 266 -5.07 -6.09 -25.24
N VAL A 267 -4.42 -6.86 -26.11
CA VAL A 267 -2.96 -7.03 -26.09
C VAL A 267 -2.24 -5.71 -26.30
N MET A 268 -2.71 -4.89 -27.25
CA MET A 268 -2.15 -3.56 -27.50
C MET A 268 -2.25 -2.66 -26.26
N ASN A 269 -3.40 -2.65 -25.59
CA ASN A 269 -3.58 -1.84 -24.38
C ASN A 269 -2.66 -2.28 -23.24
N GLN A 270 -2.48 -3.59 -23.03
CA GLN A 270 -1.57 -4.12 -22.02
C GLN A 270 -0.12 -3.69 -22.30
N LEU A 271 0.31 -3.82 -23.56
CA LEU A 271 1.64 -3.41 -23.99
C LEU A 271 1.84 -1.89 -23.90
N LEU A 272 0.84 -1.08 -24.25
CA LEU A 272 0.90 0.38 -24.13
C LEU A 272 0.97 0.84 -22.67
N THR A 273 0.21 0.19 -21.80
CA THR A 273 0.23 0.47 -20.36
C THR A 273 1.63 0.22 -19.78
N HIS A 274 2.26 -0.88 -20.18
CA HIS A 274 3.57 -1.27 -19.67
C HIS A 274 4.75 -0.51 -20.32
N TYR A 275 4.93 -0.68 -21.63
CA TYR A 275 6.07 -0.13 -22.39
C TYR A 275 5.90 1.34 -22.78
N GLY A 276 4.67 1.86 -22.71
CA GLY A 276 4.31 3.24 -23.05
C GLY A 276 4.19 4.17 -21.85
N GLY A 277 4.60 3.75 -20.65
CA GLY A 277 4.64 4.66 -19.50
C GLY A 277 3.25 4.95 -18.91
N GLY A 278 2.24 4.17 -19.28
CA GLY A 278 0.82 4.47 -19.04
C GLY A 278 0.24 5.53 -19.99
N ASP A 279 1.01 6.02 -20.97
CA ASP A 279 0.47 6.82 -22.07
C ASP A 279 -0.09 5.88 -23.15
N LEU A 280 -1.42 5.74 -23.17
CA LEU A 280 -2.13 4.92 -24.14
C LEU A 280 -2.04 5.50 -25.56
N THR A 281 -1.59 6.74 -25.74
CA THR A 281 -1.41 7.37 -27.06
C THR A 281 -0.02 7.13 -27.67
N SER A 282 0.87 6.46 -26.93
CA SER A 282 2.29 6.30 -27.27
C SER A 282 2.59 5.33 -28.41
N LEU A 283 1.59 4.65 -29.00
CA LEU A 283 1.83 3.76 -30.14
C LEU A 283 2.34 4.57 -31.34
N LYS A 284 3.41 4.08 -31.99
CA LYS A 284 3.86 4.59 -33.29
C LYS A 284 3.46 3.64 -34.41
N ARG A 285 3.73 2.35 -34.24
CA ARG A 285 3.40 1.29 -35.20
C ARG A 285 3.07 -0.02 -34.52
N LEU A 286 2.13 -0.77 -35.06
CA LEU A 286 1.84 -2.16 -34.73
C LEU A 286 1.58 -2.95 -36.02
N GLU A 287 2.26 -4.06 -36.22
CA GLU A 287 1.98 -5.04 -37.28
C GLU A 287 1.83 -6.43 -36.66
N THR A 288 0.64 -7.02 -36.81
CA THR A 288 0.30 -8.33 -36.23
C THR A 288 -0.18 -9.33 -37.27
N ARG A 289 -0.05 -10.61 -36.96
CA ARG A 289 -0.60 -11.73 -37.72
C ARG A 289 -1.53 -12.54 -36.83
N LEU A 290 -2.75 -12.77 -37.32
CA LEU A 290 -3.74 -13.65 -36.70
C LEU A 290 -3.48 -15.07 -37.21
N THR A 291 -3.33 -16.02 -36.29
CA THR A 291 -2.91 -17.39 -36.62
C THR A 291 -3.97 -18.44 -36.34
N HIS A 292 -4.70 -18.30 -35.22
CA HIS A 292 -5.79 -19.20 -34.85
C HIS A 292 -6.95 -18.42 -34.22
N ALA A 293 -8.15 -19.00 -34.28
CA ALA A 293 -9.33 -18.44 -33.62
C ALA A 293 -9.22 -18.58 -32.09
N VAL A 294 -9.84 -17.64 -31.38
CA VAL A 294 -9.93 -17.60 -29.91
C VAL A 294 -11.40 -17.76 -29.56
N GLY A 295 -11.71 -18.70 -28.68
CA GLY A 295 -13.05 -18.87 -28.13
C GLY A 295 -13.32 -17.91 -26.97
N PRO A 296 -14.58 -17.57 -26.67
CA PRO A 296 -14.98 -16.87 -25.45
C PRO A 296 -14.54 -17.63 -24.19
N SER A 297 -14.38 -16.92 -23.07
CA SER A 297 -13.82 -17.46 -21.81
C SER A 297 -12.42 -18.09 -21.86
N GLN A 298 -11.71 -18.03 -23.00
CA GLN A 298 -10.34 -18.53 -23.08
C GLN A 298 -9.35 -17.55 -22.44
N THR A 299 -8.28 -18.10 -21.91
CA THR A 299 -7.20 -17.37 -21.27
C THR A 299 -6.11 -17.12 -22.29
N LEU A 300 -5.88 -15.85 -22.62
CA LEU A 300 -4.83 -15.45 -23.55
C LEU A 300 -3.57 -15.04 -22.80
N VAL A 301 -2.44 -15.65 -23.15
CA VAL A 301 -1.12 -15.38 -22.56
C VAL A 301 -0.23 -14.76 -23.62
N THR A 302 0.18 -13.51 -23.41
CA THR A 302 1.06 -12.76 -24.31
C THR A 302 2.47 -12.69 -23.75
N ASN A 303 3.40 -13.40 -24.36
CA ASN A 303 4.83 -13.28 -24.12
C ASN A 303 5.35 -12.09 -24.94
N SER A 304 6.14 -11.19 -24.33
CA SER A 304 6.70 -10.03 -25.03
C SER A 304 8.19 -9.85 -24.73
N TRP A 305 8.93 -9.29 -25.69
CA TRP A 305 10.36 -9.02 -25.64
C TRP A 305 10.63 -7.62 -26.19
N LYS A 306 11.28 -6.78 -25.40
CA LYS A 306 11.90 -5.54 -25.88
C LYS A 306 13.23 -5.88 -26.53
N ILE A 307 13.34 -5.54 -27.81
CA ILE A 307 14.56 -5.69 -28.61
C ILE A 307 14.88 -4.32 -29.19
N ALA A 308 15.89 -3.65 -28.63
CA ALA A 308 16.18 -2.24 -28.90
C ALA A 308 14.93 -1.35 -28.67
N GLU A 309 14.48 -0.63 -29.70
CA GLU A 309 13.31 0.26 -29.65
C GLU A 309 12.00 -0.42 -30.11
N GLN A 310 12.01 -1.74 -30.28
CA GLN A 310 10.83 -2.50 -30.73
C GLN A 310 10.36 -3.48 -29.67
N ILE A 311 9.05 -3.69 -29.62
CA ILE A 311 8.42 -4.70 -28.79
C ILE A 311 8.00 -5.87 -29.69
N HIS A 312 8.67 -7.00 -29.50
CA HIS A 312 8.25 -8.29 -30.01
C HIS A 312 7.24 -8.93 -29.05
N PHE A 313 6.25 -9.65 -29.53
CA PHE A 313 5.31 -10.40 -28.71
C PHE A 313 4.63 -11.52 -29.50
N GLU A 314 4.19 -12.53 -28.77
CA GLU A 314 3.38 -13.64 -29.24
C GLU A 314 2.31 -13.94 -28.19
N THR A 315 1.09 -14.21 -28.63
CA THR A 315 -0.05 -14.50 -27.76
C THR A 315 -0.56 -15.89 -28.07
N GLY A 316 -0.59 -16.76 -27.05
CA GLY A 316 -1.21 -18.08 -27.12
C GLY A 316 -2.53 -18.13 -26.34
N ALA A 317 -3.43 -19.04 -26.74
CA ALA A 317 -4.60 -19.41 -25.95
C ALA A 317 -4.26 -20.61 -25.07
N ASN A 318 -4.32 -20.45 -23.75
CA ASN A 318 -3.84 -21.41 -22.76
C ASN A 318 -4.56 -22.76 -22.87
N GLU A 319 -5.89 -22.74 -23.01
CA GLU A 319 -6.74 -23.93 -23.06
C GLU A 319 -6.48 -24.78 -24.31
N THR A 320 -6.02 -24.17 -25.40
CA THR A 320 -5.77 -24.88 -26.67
C THR A 320 -4.29 -25.11 -26.95
N GLY A 321 -3.39 -24.41 -26.24
CA GLY A 321 -1.95 -24.38 -26.52
C GLY A 321 -1.58 -23.76 -27.88
N LYS A 322 -2.53 -23.12 -28.58
CA LYS A 322 -2.31 -22.57 -29.92
C LYS A 322 -1.81 -21.13 -29.85
N LEU A 323 -0.84 -20.79 -30.69
CA LEU A 323 -0.47 -19.41 -30.98
C LEU A 323 -1.61 -18.73 -31.75
N VAL A 324 -2.17 -17.64 -31.24
CA VAL A 324 -3.35 -16.95 -31.81
C VAL A 324 -3.01 -15.58 -32.42
N LEU A 325 -2.01 -14.89 -31.87
CA LEU A 325 -1.54 -13.59 -32.35
C LEU A 325 -0.01 -13.57 -32.33
N GLN A 326 0.61 -13.06 -33.38
CA GLN A 326 2.06 -12.85 -33.40
C GLN A 326 2.38 -11.46 -33.94
N VAL A 327 3.31 -10.76 -33.30
CA VAL A 327 3.79 -9.48 -33.82
C VAL A 327 4.89 -9.70 -34.87
N LYS A 328 4.92 -8.79 -35.84
CA LYS A 328 6.08 -8.60 -36.72
C LYS A 328 6.89 -7.38 -36.37
N ASN A 329 6.22 -6.32 -35.93
CA ASN A 329 6.84 -5.08 -35.49
C ASN A 329 5.86 -4.33 -34.58
N MET A 330 6.31 -3.89 -33.40
CA MET A 330 5.63 -2.86 -32.62
C MET A 330 6.65 -1.84 -32.15
N SER A 331 6.34 -0.56 -32.27
CA SER A 331 7.20 0.55 -31.82
C SER A 331 6.38 1.69 -31.24
N PHE A 332 7.05 2.49 -30.40
CA PHE A 332 6.44 3.55 -29.61
C PHE A 332 6.98 4.92 -30.04
N LEU A 333 6.19 5.98 -29.83
CA LEU A 333 6.61 7.37 -30.00
C LEU A 333 7.67 7.77 -28.97
N ARG A 334 7.50 7.25 -27.75
CA ARG A 334 8.46 7.31 -26.64
C ARG A 334 8.35 6.02 -25.85
N ILE A 335 9.47 5.37 -25.58
CA ILE A 335 9.50 4.23 -24.66
C ILE A 335 9.74 4.78 -23.26
N GLY A 336 8.72 4.70 -22.43
CA GLY A 336 8.83 4.90 -20.99
C GLY A 336 8.39 3.61 -20.33
N GLU A 337 9.28 2.88 -19.67
CA GLU A 337 8.83 1.72 -18.91
C GLU A 337 8.13 2.22 -17.65
N ARG A 338 6.81 1.99 -17.56
CA ARG A 338 6.14 2.14 -16.26
C ARG A 338 6.32 0.82 -15.53
N PHE A 339 6.94 0.87 -14.36
CA PHE A 339 6.91 -0.27 -13.44
C PHE A 339 5.47 -0.41 -12.91
N VAL A 340 4.63 -1.15 -13.64
CA VAL A 340 3.29 -1.53 -13.20
C VAL A 340 3.44 -2.75 -12.29
N CYS A 341 3.95 -2.53 -11.07
CA CYS A 341 3.74 -3.44 -9.94
C CYS A 341 2.41 -3.12 -9.23
N GLN A 342 1.35 -2.83 -10.00
CA GLN A 342 0.15 -2.14 -9.53
C GLN A 342 -1.05 -3.05 -9.32
N GLN A 343 -0.90 -4.09 -8.51
CA GLN A 343 -2.07 -4.59 -7.77
C GLN A 343 -1.85 -4.67 -6.26
N PHE A 344 -0.68 -4.30 -5.74
CA PHE A 344 -0.29 -4.85 -4.44
C PHE A 344 0.22 -3.82 -3.41
N PHE A 345 0.82 -2.67 -3.76
CA PHE A 345 1.59 -1.93 -2.73
C PHE A 345 1.63 -0.40 -2.85
N ARG A 346 0.50 0.26 -3.17
CA ARG A 346 0.47 1.74 -3.29
C ARG A 346 0.56 2.52 -1.95
N ARG A 347 0.75 1.85 -0.81
CA ARG A 347 0.64 2.48 0.51
C ARG A 347 1.84 2.30 1.45
N TYR A 348 2.99 1.81 0.95
CA TYR A 348 4.19 1.64 1.79
C TYR A 348 5.49 2.26 1.27
N ALA A 349 5.54 2.73 0.02
CA ALA A 349 6.68 3.47 -0.56
C ALA A 349 6.64 3.56 -2.09
N HIS A 350 7.35 4.54 -2.64
CA HIS A 350 7.75 4.58 -4.06
C HIS A 350 9.13 3.92 -4.26
N VAL A 351 9.21 2.88 -5.08
CA VAL A 351 10.49 2.25 -5.47
C VAL A 351 11.19 3.16 -6.50
N ILE A 352 12.40 3.60 -6.21
CA ILE A 352 13.22 4.43 -7.11
C ILE A 352 14.39 3.56 -7.59
N HIS A 353 14.48 3.29 -8.89
CA HIS A 353 15.67 2.66 -9.46
C HIS A 353 16.73 3.72 -9.80
N ASP A 354 17.97 3.53 -9.36
CA ASP A 354 19.08 4.38 -9.79
C ASP A 354 19.46 4.00 -11.24
N GLY A 355 19.37 4.97 -12.15
CA GLY A 355 19.56 4.76 -13.59
C GLY A 355 21.03 4.51 -14.00
N ARG A 356 21.83 3.76 -13.23
CA ARG A 356 23.25 3.48 -13.54
C ARG A 356 23.69 2.07 -13.10
N GLY A 357 23.27 1.06 -13.84
CA GLY A 357 23.79 -0.31 -13.78
C GLY A 357 23.34 -1.09 -15.02
N PRO A 358 24.03 -2.15 -15.46
CA PRO A 358 23.77 -2.79 -16.75
C PRO A 358 22.38 -3.45 -16.76
N CYS A 359 21.39 -2.73 -17.28
CA CYS A 359 20.01 -3.14 -17.37
C CYS A 359 19.84 -4.19 -18.48
N ASN A 360 19.86 -5.47 -18.13
CA ASN A 360 19.51 -6.57 -19.04
C ASN A 360 18.85 -7.78 -18.36
N GLU A 361 18.32 -7.64 -17.14
CA GLU A 361 17.65 -8.77 -16.48
C GLU A 361 16.20 -8.45 -16.15
N HIS A 362 15.33 -9.05 -16.94
CA HIS A 362 13.87 -8.96 -16.92
C HIS A 362 13.28 -9.55 -15.62
N TYR A 363 12.35 -8.81 -15.02
CA TYR A 363 11.67 -9.15 -13.78
C TYR A 363 10.24 -9.67 -14.08
N ASP A 364 10.12 -10.92 -14.52
CA ASP A 364 8.84 -11.63 -14.74
C ASP A 364 8.07 -11.86 -13.42
N SER A 365 6.77 -11.58 -13.33
CA SER A 365 5.94 -11.82 -12.14
C SER A 365 4.86 -12.88 -12.34
N ARG A 366 5.02 -13.85 -13.26
CA ARG A 366 4.10 -14.99 -13.37
C ARG A 366 4.79 -16.34 -13.41
N PHE A 367 4.81 -16.98 -12.26
CA PHE A 367 4.82 -18.44 -12.19
C PHE A 367 3.42 -18.95 -12.52
N VAL A 368 3.22 -19.39 -13.77
CA VAL A 368 2.25 -20.45 -14.02
C VAL A 368 2.86 -21.71 -13.44
N LEU A 369 2.33 -22.14 -12.30
CA LEU A 369 2.42 -23.53 -11.87
C LEU A 369 1.91 -24.39 -13.03
N ASN A 370 2.83 -24.94 -13.82
CA ASN A 370 2.57 -26.28 -14.35
C ASN A 370 2.29 -27.12 -13.10
N LEU A 371 1.05 -27.62 -13.01
CA LEU A 371 0.65 -28.70 -12.11
C LEU A 371 1.51 -29.92 -12.46
N VAL A 372 2.76 -29.90 -12.01
CA VAL A 372 3.59 -31.10 -12.03
C VAL A 372 3.05 -31.96 -10.90
N ASN A 373 2.48 -33.07 -11.32
CA ASN A 373 2.13 -34.26 -10.57
C ASN A 373 2.84 -34.31 -9.20
N PRO A 374 2.14 -34.47 -8.06
CA PRO A 374 2.70 -34.43 -6.69
C PRO A 374 3.78 -35.47 -6.36
N LYS A 375 4.35 -36.15 -7.36
CA LYS A 375 5.41 -37.16 -7.27
C LYS A 375 6.79 -36.71 -7.78
N SER A 376 6.95 -35.51 -8.37
CA SER A 376 8.28 -35.05 -8.84
C SER A 376 8.92 -34.05 -7.88
N VAL A 377 10.13 -34.38 -7.39
CA VAL A 377 10.98 -33.49 -6.60
C VAL A 377 11.68 -32.52 -7.54
N LEU A 378 11.43 -31.21 -7.39
CA LEU A 378 12.20 -30.14 -8.04
C LEU A 378 13.58 -30.02 -7.36
N LYS A 379 14.63 -29.84 -8.16
CA LYS A 379 16.02 -29.74 -7.69
C LYS A 379 16.52 -28.31 -7.72
N LEU A 380 16.95 -27.80 -6.57
CA LEU A 380 17.55 -26.47 -6.43
C LEU A 380 19.09 -26.59 -6.46
N ASP A 381 19.77 -25.75 -7.27
CA ASP A 381 21.24 -25.69 -7.30
C ASP A 381 21.78 -24.66 -6.30
N LYS A 382 22.31 -25.15 -5.19
CA LYS A 382 22.93 -24.36 -4.12
C LYS A 382 24.10 -23.52 -4.62
N THR A 383 24.93 -24.06 -5.51
CA THR A 383 26.17 -23.40 -5.95
C THR A 383 25.86 -22.17 -6.79
N THR A 384 24.88 -22.29 -7.68
CA THR A 384 24.41 -21.15 -8.50
C THR A 384 23.72 -20.10 -7.64
N ALA A 385 22.82 -20.52 -6.75
CA ALA A 385 22.05 -19.59 -5.92
C ALA A 385 22.91 -18.75 -4.95
N THR A 386 23.90 -19.36 -4.30
CA THR A 386 24.78 -18.66 -3.33
C THR A 386 25.81 -17.72 -3.99
N LYS A 387 26.16 -17.96 -5.25
CA LYS A 387 27.06 -17.10 -6.04
C LYS A 387 26.34 -15.95 -6.75
N TYR A 388 25.02 -16.06 -6.91
CA TYR A 388 24.23 -15.06 -7.60
C TYR A 388 24.22 -13.72 -6.85
N ARG A 389 24.47 -12.62 -7.59
CA ARG A 389 24.44 -11.25 -7.06
C ARG A 389 23.13 -10.59 -7.47
N PHE A 390 22.29 -10.33 -6.49
CA PHE A 390 21.09 -9.55 -6.72
C PHE A 390 21.46 -8.08 -6.90
N PRO A 391 20.76 -7.32 -7.76
CA PRO A 391 20.95 -5.90 -7.82
C PRO A 391 20.49 -5.24 -6.52
N LYS A 392 20.99 -4.03 -6.26
CA LYS A 392 20.51 -3.21 -5.15
C LYS A 392 19.09 -2.75 -5.43
N PHE A 393 18.27 -2.70 -4.39
CA PHE A 393 16.88 -2.22 -4.47
C PHE A 393 16.75 -0.96 -3.63
N SER A 394 16.25 0.15 -4.16
CA SER A 394 16.03 1.37 -3.37
C SER A 394 14.55 1.67 -3.23
N LEU A 395 14.14 2.02 -2.02
CA LEU A 395 12.75 2.20 -1.65
C LEU A 395 12.58 3.47 -0.83
N LYS A 396 11.70 4.37 -1.29
CA LYS A 396 11.39 5.64 -0.63
C LYS A 396 10.11 5.53 0.17
N TYR A 397 10.18 5.69 1.48
CA TYR A 397 9.04 5.70 2.40
C TYR A 397 8.80 7.12 2.95
N SER A 398 7.60 7.34 3.45
CA SER A 398 7.08 8.59 3.98
C SER A 398 6.65 8.44 5.43
N LEU A 399 6.36 9.58 6.08
CA LEU A 399 5.80 9.61 7.42
C LEU A 399 4.48 8.81 7.52
N ASP A 400 3.64 8.89 6.49
CA ASP A 400 2.34 8.21 6.47
C ASP A 400 2.51 6.68 6.54
N ASP A 401 3.54 6.14 5.86
CA ASP A 401 3.87 4.71 5.89
C ASP A 401 4.32 4.27 7.30
N VAL A 402 5.07 5.14 8.00
CA VAL A 402 5.53 4.91 9.38
C VAL A 402 4.36 4.92 10.35
N VAL A 403 3.47 5.92 10.27
CA VAL A 403 2.31 6.04 11.17
C VAL A 403 1.35 4.87 10.96
N GLN A 404 1.12 4.45 9.72
CA GLN A 404 0.29 3.29 9.45
C GLN A 404 0.89 2.00 10.03
N HIS A 405 2.21 1.81 9.94
CA HIS A 405 2.88 0.69 10.57
C HIS A 405 2.74 0.73 12.10
N ARG A 406 2.94 1.90 12.72
CA ARG A 406 2.73 2.10 14.17
C ARG A 406 1.31 1.72 14.60
N ALA A 407 0.31 2.13 13.82
CA ALA A 407 -1.08 1.81 14.09
C ALA A 407 -1.36 0.30 14.04
N THR A 408 -0.77 -0.42 13.09
CA THR A 408 -0.94 -1.88 12.99
C THR A 408 -0.32 -2.66 14.16
N LEU A 409 0.60 -2.03 14.89
CA LEU A 409 1.20 -2.59 16.10
C LEU A 409 0.43 -2.19 17.38
N GLY A 410 -0.65 -1.43 17.25
CA GLY A 410 -1.44 -0.92 18.38
C GLY A 410 -0.71 0.15 19.19
N ILE A 411 0.28 0.84 18.60
CA ILE A 411 1.01 1.93 19.28
C ILE A 411 0.11 3.18 19.38
N GLU A 412 -0.64 3.46 18.32
CA GLU A 412 -1.57 4.58 18.18
C GLU A 412 -2.79 4.11 17.37
N GLU A 413 -3.95 4.72 17.57
CA GLU A 413 -5.10 4.50 16.69
C GLU A 413 -4.86 5.23 15.35
N TRP A 414 -5.21 4.61 14.21
CA TRP A 414 -5.02 5.28 12.92
C TRP A 414 -5.99 6.44 12.79
N ASP A 415 -5.45 7.66 12.68
CA ASP A 415 -6.22 8.88 12.49
C ASP A 415 -5.49 9.83 11.50
N PRO A 416 -6.13 10.21 10.38
CA PRO A 416 -5.60 11.22 9.45
C PRO A 416 -5.26 12.57 10.11
N GLU A 417 -5.98 12.98 11.16
CA GLU A 417 -5.69 14.21 11.90
C GLU A 417 -4.42 14.04 12.75
N LEU A 418 -4.23 12.88 13.38
CA LEU A 418 -2.99 12.54 14.09
C LEU A 418 -1.76 12.57 13.18
N VAL A 419 -1.88 12.14 11.91
CA VAL A 419 -0.80 12.27 10.91
C VAL A 419 -0.46 13.73 10.67
N GLU A 420 -1.46 14.60 10.56
CA GLU A 420 -1.25 16.03 10.36
C GLU A 420 -0.68 16.72 11.62
N VAL A 421 -1.05 16.27 12.81
CA VAL A 421 -0.44 16.68 14.08
C VAL A 421 1.02 16.25 14.13
N MET A 422 1.35 14.99 13.84
CA MET A 422 2.75 14.53 13.79
C MET A 422 3.56 15.29 12.73
N ARG A 423 2.98 15.60 11.57
CA ARG A 423 3.61 16.39 10.52
C ARG A 423 3.88 17.83 10.95
N LYS A 424 2.99 18.42 11.77
CA LYS A 424 3.15 19.79 12.31
C LYS A 424 4.08 19.85 13.53
N GLU A 425 4.09 18.82 14.36
CA GLU A 425 4.77 18.81 15.66
C GLU A 425 6.14 18.11 15.67
N SER A 426 6.43 17.20 14.73
CA SER A 426 7.50 16.22 14.95
C SER A 426 8.69 16.30 13.99
N LYS A 427 9.86 16.65 14.54
CA LYS A 427 11.17 16.20 14.03
C LYS A 427 11.54 14.79 14.55
N ASN A 428 10.77 14.20 15.47
CA ASN A 428 11.18 13.04 16.30
C ASN A 428 10.15 11.89 16.34
N VAL A 429 9.49 11.54 15.22
CA VAL A 429 8.65 10.32 15.19
C VAL A 429 9.54 9.09 15.26
N GLN A 430 9.40 8.30 16.35
CA GLN A 430 10.15 7.05 16.52
C GLN A 430 9.62 5.98 15.56
N VAL A 431 10.50 5.45 14.71
CA VAL A 431 10.16 4.39 13.77
C VAL A 431 10.50 3.03 14.38
N PRO A 432 9.51 2.14 14.61
CA PRO A 432 9.78 0.82 15.17
C PRO A 432 10.72 -0.01 14.26
N PRO A 433 11.71 -0.73 14.79
CA PRO A 433 12.62 -1.61 14.05
C PRO A 433 11.90 -2.67 13.21
N SER A 434 10.71 -3.10 13.65
CA SER A 434 9.84 -4.01 12.89
C SER A 434 9.44 -3.43 11.51
N PHE A 435 9.51 -2.12 11.31
CA PHE A 435 9.29 -1.47 10.02
C PHE A 435 10.29 -1.95 8.97
N ALA A 436 11.53 -2.32 9.37
CA ALA A 436 12.50 -2.92 8.46
C ALA A 436 11.99 -4.22 7.80
N LEU A 437 11.07 -4.94 8.45
CA LEU A 437 10.48 -6.17 7.93
C LEU A 437 9.44 -5.95 6.84
N VAL A 438 8.79 -4.77 6.78
CA VAL A 438 7.82 -4.41 5.73
C VAL A 438 8.45 -4.62 4.35
N PHE A 439 9.70 -4.21 4.22
CA PHE A 439 10.42 -4.16 2.95
C PHE A 439 10.94 -5.52 2.48
N SER A 440 11.02 -6.51 3.39
CA SER A 440 11.53 -7.84 3.06
C SER A 440 10.58 -8.68 2.18
N ASN A 441 9.31 -8.25 2.00
CA ASN A 441 8.37 -8.92 1.08
C ASN A 441 8.74 -8.70 -0.40
N PHE A 442 9.16 -7.49 -0.78
CA PHE A 442 9.62 -7.19 -2.16
C PHE A 442 10.78 -8.08 -2.58
N ILE A 443 11.64 -8.37 -1.61
CA ILE A 443 12.86 -9.10 -1.83
C ILE A 443 12.60 -10.61 -1.92
N MET A 444 11.60 -11.10 -1.18
CA MET A 444 11.09 -12.47 -1.31
C MET A 444 10.63 -12.75 -2.76
N LEU A 445 9.95 -11.80 -3.40
CA LEU A 445 9.57 -11.92 -4.81
C LEU A 445 10.80 -11.97 -5.73
N ALA A 446 11.83 -11.16 -5.48
CA ALA A 446 13.06 -11.19 -6.28
C ALA A 446 13.76 -12.57 -6.21
N VAL A 447 13.78 -13.20 -5.03
CA VAL A 447 14.34 -14.55 -4.85
C VAL A 447 13.48 -15.61 -5.54
N ALA A 448 12.15 -15.50 -5.47
CA ALA A 448 11.23 -16.40 -6.16
C ALA A 448 11.40 -16.34 -7.70
N LYS A 449 11.56 -15.13 -8.26
CA LYS A 449 11.78 -14.91 -9.70
C LYS A 449 13.04 -15.60 -10.25
N LYS A 450 14.03 -15.87 -9.41
CA LYS A 450 15.25 -16.60 -9.78
C LYS A 450 15.13 -18.11 -9.57
N GLU A 451 13.92 -18.63 -9.35
CA GLU A 451 13.64 -20.04 -9.06
C GLU A 451 14.37 -20.57 -7.79
N ILE A 452 14.90 -19.67 -6.96
CA ILE A 452 15.59 -20.03 -5.71
C ILE A 452 14.57 -20.39 -4.63
N MET A 453 13.34 -19.87 -4.74
CA MET A 453 12.26 -20.09 -3.79
C MET A 453 10.91 -20.33 -4.48
N ILE A 454 10.17 -21.36 -4.06
CA ILE A 454 8.80 -21.63 -4.52
C ILE A 454 7.81 -21.10 -3.48
N LYS A 455 7.23 -19.93 -3.75
CA LYS A 455 6.39 -19.16 -2.82
C LYS A 455 5.26 -19.97 -2.16
N ASP A 456 4.58 -20.83 -2.91
CA ASP A 456 3.39 -21.56 -2.44
C ASP A 456 3.71 -22.79 -1.59
N ARG A 457 4.98 -23.19 -1.54
CA ARG A 457 5.47 -24.30 -0.69
C ARG A 457 6.41 -23.81 0.38
N THR A 458 6.45 -22.50 0.62
CA THR A 458 7.47 -21.88 1.46
C THR A 458 6.84 -21.26 2.70
N VAL A 459 7.39 -21.62 3.86
CA VAL A 459 7.00 -21.06 5.16
C VAL A 459 8.18 -20.27 5.75
N HIS A 460 7.90 -19.11 6.33
CA HIS A 460 8.89 -18.32 7.07
C HIS A 460 9.12 -19.00 8.42
N VAL A 461 10.35 -19.38 8.75
CA VAL A 461 10.64 -20.16 9.97
C VAL A 461 11.54 -19.44 10.98
N ASN A 462 12.31 -18.44 10.55
CA ASN A 462 13.19 -17.70 11.44
C ASN A 462 13.45 -16.29 10.88
N GLN A 463 13.53 -15.33 11.80
CA GLN A 463 13.85 -13.95 11.52
C GLN A 463 14.97 -13.51 12.46
N VAL A 464 16.01 -12.90 11.91
CA VAL A 464 17.00 -12.13 12.68
C VAL A 464 16.95 -10.69 12.18
N ILE A 465 17.09 -9.75 13.09
CA ILE A 465 17.15 -8.31 12.85
C ILE A 465 18.32 -7.81 13.67
N ASP A 466 19.25 -7.12 13.04
CA ASP A 466 20.26 -6.32 13.72
C ASP A 466 20.06 -4.86 13.29
N MET A 467 19.90 -3.95 14.24
CA MET A 467 19.77 -2.52 13.98
C MET A 467 21.10 -1.85 14.30
N PHE A 468 21.64 -1.13 13.32
CA PHE A 468 22.86 -0.35 13.48
C PHE A 468 22.54 1.12 13.76
N ARG A 469 21.42 1.62 13.21
CA ARG A 469 20.95 3.00 13.36
C ARG A 469 19.41 3.04 13.37
N PRO A 470 18.78 4.06 13.99
CA PRO A 470 17.34 4.25 13.94
C PRO A 470 16.92 4.58 12.52
N LEU A 471 15.70 4.18 12.15
CA LEU A 471 15.10 4.61 10.89
C LEU A 471 14.54 6.04 11.06
N LYS A 472 14.75 6.89 10.06
CA LYS A 472 14.15 8.23 10.00
C LYS A 472 12.64 8.12 9.78
N SER A 473 11.87 9.17 10.08
CA SER A 473 10.43 9.21 9.84
C SER A 473 10.05 9.20 8.35
N GLU A 474 10.97 9.59 7.47
CA GLU A 474 10.86 9.48 6.02
C GLU A 474 12.26 9.32 5.43
N GLY A 475 12.38 8.72 4.24
CA GLY A 475 13.67 8.56 3.61
C GLY A 475 13.71 7.52 2.50
N VAL A 476 14.93 7.24 2.03
CA VAL A 476 15.21 6.19 1.04
C VAL A 476 16.12 5.15 1.68
N ILE A 477 15.72 3.88 1.57
CA ILE A 477 16.52 2.73 2.03
C ILE A 477 16.94 1.91 0.81
N THR A 478 18.23 1.65 0.69
CA THR A 478 18.81 0.74 -0.30
C THR A 478 19.09 -0.61 0.34
N TYR A 479 18.57 -1.68 -0.27
CA TYR A 479 18.72 -3.07 0.14
C TYR A 479 19.71 -3.81 -0.74
N GLU A 480 20.62 -4.54 -0.11
CA GLU A 480 21.44 -5.55 -0.76
C GLU A 480 21.03 -6.94 -0.26
N LEU A 481 20.61 -7.82 -1.16
CA LEU A 481 20.30 -9.22 -0.84
C LEU A 481 21.47 -10.15 -1.17
N LYS A 482 21.74 -11.10 -0.27
CA LYS A 482 22.66 -12.21 -0.49
C LYS A 482 22.06 -13.53 -0.03
N VAL A 483 21.92 -14.51 -0.92
CA VAL A 483 21.62 -15.90 -0.53
C VAL A 483 22.84 -16.47 0.17
N VAL A 484 22.66 -16.93 1.40
CA VAL A 484 23.75 -17.41 2.26
C VAL A 484 23.89 -18.91 2.14
N ASP A 485 22.77 -19.62 2.26
CA ASP A 485 22.80 -21.07 2.37
C ASP A 485 21.47 -21.70 1.91
N ILE A 486 21.56 -22.94 1.45
CA ILE A 486 20.46 -23.79 1.03
C ILE A 486 20.77 -25.19 1.59
N LEU A 487 19.95 -25.65 2.53
CA LEU A 487 20.20 -26.89 3.26
C LEU A 487 19.05 -27.87 3.05
N ASP A 488 19.33 -29.04 2.49
CA ASP A 488 18.36 -30.12 2.39
C ASP A 488 18.10 -30.74 3.79
N LYS A 489 16.84 -30.79 4.21
CA LYS A 489 16.37 -31.35 5.49
C LYS A 489 15.54 -32.62 5.28
N GLY A 490 15.64 -33.25 4.11
CA GLY A 490 14.99 -34.50 3.74
C GLY A 490 13.57 -34.33 3.21
N LYS A 491 12.67 -33.74 4.01
CA LYS A 491 11.27 -33.47 3.60
C LYS A 491 11.09 -32.09 2.95
N GLY A 492 12.17 -31.36 2.75
CA GLY A 492 12.17 -29.99 2.28
C GLY A 492 13.54 -29.35 2.43
N THR A 493 13.66 -28.11 1.99
CA THR A 493 14.93 -27.37 1.96
C THR A 493 14.81 -26.08 2.76
N LEU A 494 15.80 -25.80 3.62
CA LEU A 494 15.92 -24.55 4.34
C LEU A 494 16.77 -23.56 3.53
N LEU A 495 16.13 -22.51 3.03
CA LEU A 495 16.75 -21.39 2.34
C LEU A 495 17.07 -20.28 3.35
N THR A 496 18.31 -19.82 3.39
CA THR A 496 18.75 -18.68 4.21
C THR A 496 19.28 -17.56 3.32
N TYR A 497 18.76 -16.36 3.49
CA TYR A 497 19.29 -15.17 2.83
C TYR A 497 19.37 -13.98 3.79
N ASN A 498 20.35 -13.12 3.53
CA ASN A 498 20.61 -11.91 4.28
C ASN A 498 20.19 -10.68 3.46
N LEU A 499 19.73 -9.66 4.16
CA LEU A 499 19.43 -8.32 3.64
C LEU A 499 20.24 -7.30 4.43
N TYR A 500 20.83 -6.34 3.72
CA TYR A 500 21.52 -5.20 4.33
C TYR A 500 20.79 -3.93 3.88
N GLY A 501 20.27 -3.16 4.83
CA GLY A 501 19.62 -1.87 4.59
C GLY A 501 20.60 -0.72 4.82
N ARG A 502 20.69 0.21 3.87
CA ARG A 502 21.52 1.42 3.94
C ARG A 502 20.72 2.67 3.61
N ASP A 503 21.11 3.82 4.13
CA ASP A 503 20.52 5.11 3.76
C ASP A 503 21.05 5.65 2.42
N GLU A 504 20.58 6.82 2.01
CA GLU A 504 21.00 7.54 0.80
C GLU A 504 22.49 7.95 0.79
N HIS A 505 23.16 7.90 1.95
CA HIS A 505 24.58 8.19 2.13
C HIS A 505 25.42 6.92 2.30
N ASP A 506 24.85 5.74 2.02
CA ASP A 506 25.47 4.41 2.14
C ASP A 506 25.82 3.98 3.59
N ASN A 507 25.26 4.67 4.60
CA ASN A 507 25.39 4.28 6.00
C ASN A 507 24.53 3.05 6.31
N GLU A 508 25.07 2.08 7.02
CA GLU A 508 24.34 0.88 7.45
C GLU A 508 23.21 1.22 8.43
N LEU A 509 21.98 0.86 8.10
CA LEU A 509 20.81 1.06 8.96
C LEU A 509 20.51 -0.21 9.74
N PHE A 510 20.40 -1.34 9.04
CA PHE A 510 20.08 -2.63 9.65
C PHE A 510 20.53 -3.80 8.78
N PHE A 511 20.49 -4.98 9.39
CA PHE A 511 20.69 -6.27 8.76
C PHE A 511 19.52 -7.19 9.10
N LEU A 512 19.04 -7.97 8.13
CA LEU A 512 18.01 -8.99 8.33
C LEU A 512 18.52 -10.35 7.84
N GLN A 513 18.44 -11.39 8.66
CA GLN A 513 18.56 -12.77 8.19
C GLN A 513 17.19 -13.42 8.16
N ASN A 514 16.83 -13.92 6.99
CA ASN A 514 15.57 -14.62 6.78
C ASN A 514 15.87 -16.10 6.53
N LYS A 515 15.13 -16.99 7.21
CA LYS A 515 15.12 -18.42 6.87
C LYS A 515 13.73 -18.89 6.50
N PHE A 516 13.66 -19.53 5.36
CA PHE A 516 12.44 -20.04 4.76
C PHE A 516 12.56 -21.54 4.54
N TYR A 517 11.56 -22.29 4.95
CA TYR A 517 11.51 -23.73 4.73
C TYR A 517 10.59 -24.04 3.55
N GLN A 518 11.15 -24.71 2.54
CA GLN A 518 10.43 -25.08 1.32
C GLN A 518 10.05 -26.55 1.34
N LEU A 519 8.75 -26.82 1.37
CA LEU A 519 8.16 -28.15 1.49
C LEU A 519 8.35 -28.95 0.19
N ASN A 520 8.77 -30.21 0.30
CA ASN A 520 8.89 -31.15 -0.81
C ASN A 520 9.83 -30.68 -1.95
N ILE A 521 10.82 -29.85 -1.62
CA ILE A 521 11.91 -29.43 -2.52
C ILE A 521 13.21 -29.99 -1.98
N SER A 522 14.03 -30.56 -2.85
CA SER A 522 15.38 -31.04 -2.51
C SER A 522 16.44 -30.16 -3.15
N ALA A 523 17.51 -29.89 -2.41
CA ALA A 523 18.71 -29.29 -2.96
C ALA A 523 19.68 -30.41 -3.39
N ASN A 524 20.32 -30.29 -4.55
CA ASN A 524 21.37 -31.25 -4.92
C ASN A 524 22.54 -31.14 -3.92
N GLU A 525 23.00 -32.31 -3.45
CA GLU A 525 24.21 -32.62 -2.65
C GLU A 525 24.07 -32.90 -1.14
N THR A 526 24.52 -34.13 -0.83
CA THR A 526 25.17 -34.79 0.32
C THR A 526 25.41 -34.12 1.68
N ASP A 527 25.12 -32.84 1.89
CA ASP A 527 25.53 -32.14 3.12
C ASP A 527 24.39 -32.09 4.15
N LYS A 528 24.06 -33.26 4.73
CA LYS A 528 23.15 -33.36 5.88
C LYS A 528 23.81 -32.72 7.11
N GLN A 529 23.72 -31.41 7.22
CA GLN A 529 24.22 -30.74 8.42
C GLN A 529 23.20 -30.87 9.58
N PRO A 530 23.66 -31.31 10.78
CA PRO A 530 22.82 -31.33 11.95
C PRO A 530 22.31 -29.92 12.26
N THR A 531 21.02 -29.81 12.58
CA THR A 531 20.42 -28.58 13.08
C THR A 531 21.21 -28.13 14.30
N LYS A 532 21.81 -26.93 14.27
CA LYS A 532 22.29 -26.27 15.49
C LYS A 532 21.16 -26.29 16.51
N LYS A 533 21.46 -26.72 17.74
CA LYS A 533 20.47 -26.73 18.83
C LYS A 533 19.96 -25.31 19.02
N THR A 534 18.63 -25.18 19.01
CA THR A 534 17.95 -23.97 19.51
C THR A 534 18.46 -23.69 20.93
N VAL A 535 18.50 -22.43 21.33
CA VAL A 535 18.74 -22.04 22.72
C VAL A 535 17.78 -22.83 23.62
N GLU A 536 18.26 -23.37 24.74
CA GLU A 536 17.38 -24.15 25.62
C GLU A 536 16.32 -23.24 26.26
N PRO A 537 15.08 -23.72 26.43
CA PRO A 537 14.05 -23.00 27.18
C PRO A 537 14.56 -22.64 28.57
N VAL A 538 14.20 -21.44 29.04
CA VAL A 538 14.60 -20.97 30.36
C VAL A 538 13.80 -21.73 31.42
N LYS A 539 14.47 -22.56 32.24
CA LYS A 539 13.82 -23.43 33.23
C LYS A 539 13.57 -22.72 34.57
N ARG A 540 12.94 -21.54 34.54
CA ARG A 540 12.46 -20.78 35.72
C ARG A 540 11.23 -19.96 35.36
N LEU A 541 10.52 -19.41 36.36
CA LEU A 541 9.40 -18.50 36.12
C LEU A 541 9.84 -17.27 35.30
N PRO A 542 8.98 -16.78 34.38
CA PRO A 542 9.22 -15.55 33.63
C PRO A 542 9.34 -14.34 34.55
N ASP A 543 10.17 -13.39 34.16
CA ASP A 543 10.26 -12.09 34.81
C ASP A 543 9.04 -11.23 34.44
N GLN A 544 8.57 -11.33 33.19
CA GLN A 544 7.38 -10.61 32.71
C GLN A 544 6.54 -11.50 31.80
N ILE A 545 5.23 -11.28 31.86
CA ILE A 545 4.23 -11.93 31.01
C ILE A 545 3.43 -10.83 30.32
N PHE A 546 3.44 -10.83 29.00
CA PHE A 546 2.66 -9.91 28.17
C PHE A 546 1.56 -10.68 27.47
N GLU A 547 0.39 -10.08 27.32
CA GLU A 547 -0.72 -10.66 26.59
C GLU A 547 -1.19 -9.66 25.54
N PHE A 548 -1.49 -10.14 24.34
CA PHE A 548 -2.28 -9.39 23.38
C PHE A 548 -3.18 -10.31 22.60
N LYS A 549 -4.31 -9.76 22.14
CA LYS A 549 -5.23 -10.45 21.25
C LYS A 549 -4.97 -9.97 19.83
N THR A 550 -4.80 -10.90 18.89
CA THR A 550 -4.70 -10.55 17.47
C THR A 550 -6.03 -10.00 16.97
N GLU A 551 -6.00 -9.02 16.08
CA GLU A 551 -7.20 -8.45 15.48
C GLU A 551 -8.08 -9.52 14.79
N PRO A 552 -9.41 -9.33 14.76
CA PRO A 552 -10.32 -10.26 14.12
C PRO A 552 -10.17 -10.22 12.59
N PHE A 553 -10.51 -11.33 11.96
CA PHE A 553 -10.58 -11.42 10.51
C PHE A 553 -11.97 -11.08 10.02
N ASP A 554 -12.06 -10.15 9.07
CA ASP A 554 -13.34 -9.78 8.46
C ASP A 554 -13.63 -10.70 7.27
N LEU A 555 -14.61 -11.59 7.41
CA LEU A 555 -15.02 -12.51 6.34
C LEU A 555 -15.76 -11.80 5.20
N THR A 556 -16.32 -10.61 5.42
CA THR A 556 -17.01 -9.84 4.36
C THR A 556 -16.03 -9.37 3.28
N TRP A 557 -14.76 -9.18 3.68
CA TRP A 557 -13.63 -8.87 2.83
C TRP A 557 -13.40 -9.91 1.71
N PHE A 558 -13.71 -11.20 1.94
CA PHE A 558 -13.60 -12.24 0.91
C PHE A 558 -14.66 -12.15 -0.20
N SER A 559 -15.80 -11.51 0.09
CA SER A 559 -16.97 -11.58 -0.77
C SER A 559 -16.96 -10.51 -1.87
N ASN A 560 -16.36 -9.35 -1.58
CA ASN A 560 -16.22 -8.26 -2.54
C ASN A 560 -15.09 -7.31 -2.13
N PRO A 561 -13.81 -7.72 -2.26
CA PRO A 561 -12.70 -6.89 -1.84
C PRO A 561 -12.63 -5.62 -2.69
N THR A 562 -12.57 -4.46 -2.04
CA THR A 562 -12.40 -3.18 -2.71
C THR A 562 -10.94 -2.94 -3.12
N PRO A 563 -10.66 -1.98 -4.02
CA PRO A 563 -9.29 -1.56 -4.28
C PRO A 563 -8.54 -1.00 -3.06
N ASP A 564 -9.25 -0.57 -2.02
CA ASP A 564 -8.65 -0.08 -0.76
C ASP A 564 -8.32 -1.23 0.19
N ASP A 565 -9.16 -2.26 0.23
CA ASP A 565 -8.92 -3.53 0.92
C ASP A 565 -7.64 -4.24 0.45
N MET A 566 -7.29 -4.05 -0.83
CA MET A 566 -6.06 -4.59 -1.43
C MET A 566 -4.80 -3.81 -1.02
N LYS A 567 -4.94 -2.70 -0.27
CA LYS A 567 -3.85 -1.86 0.25
C LYS A 567 -3.57 -2.10 1.74
N GLU A 568 -4.25 -3.06 2.36
CA GLU A 568 -4.05 -3.42 3.76
C GLU A 568 -2.58 -3.82 4.01
N PRO A 569 -2.01 -3.42 5.17
CA PRO A 569 -0.60 -3.61 5.46
C PRO A 569 -0.23 -5.07 5.70
N LEU A 570 1.05 -5.42 5.50
CA LEU A 570 1.56 -6.77 5.76
C LEU A 570 1.36 -7.22 7.23
N PHE A 571 1.25 -6.25 8.13
CA PHE A 571 0.98 -6.40 9.56
C PHE A 571 -0.52 -6.37 9.88
N SER A 572 -1.41 -6.58 8.90
CA SER A 572 -2.86 -6.76 9.11
C SER A 572 -3.24 -8.25 9.09
N PRO A 573 -4.22 -8.70 9.91
CA PRO A 573 -4.84 -10.01 9.74
C PRO A 573 -5.66 -10.09 8.45
N ASN A 574 -6.13 -8.96 7.91
CA ASN A 574 -6.89 -8.86 6.66
C ASN A 574 -5.95 -8.42 5.52
N HIS A 575 -5.16 -9.34 4.98
CA HIS A 575 -4.21 -9.06 3.90
C HIS A 575 -4.42 -10.03 2.72
N PHE A 576 -4.14 -9.57 1.50
CA PHE A 576 -4.36 -10.34 0.27
C PHE A 576 -3.69 -11.72 0.25
N ARG A 577 -2.59 -11.92 0.96
CA ARG A 577 -2.00 -13.26 1.06
C ARG A 577 -2.94 -14.27 1.73
N GLN A 578 -3.67 -13.89 2.78
CA GLN A 578 -4.67 -14.78 3.39
C GLN A 578 -5.82 -15.05 2.42
N TYR A 579 -6.22 -14.05 1.61
CA TYR A 579 -7.17 -14.23 0.51
C TYR A 579 -6.76 -15.36 -0.41
N HIS A 580 -5.55 -15.22 -0.95
CA HIS A 580 -5.00 -16.09 -1.97
C HIS A 580 -4.83 -17.52 -1.42
N ASP A 581 -4.31 -17.65 -0.20
CA ASP A 581 -4.05 -18.95 0.40
C ASP A 581 -5.34 -19.74 0.68
N ILE A 582 -6.43 -19.06 1.05
CA ILE A 582 -7.76 -19.69 1.22
C ILE A 582 -8.41 -20.00 -0.14
N THR A 583 -8.46 -19.03 -1.06
CA THR A 583 -9.13 -19.18 -2.37
C THR A 583 -8.48 -20.25 -3.25
N HIS A 584 -7.18 -20.48 -3.11
CA HIS A 584 -6.44 -21.49 -3.85
C HIS A 584 -6.24 -22.80 -3.06
N ASN A 585 -6.96 -22.98 -1.94
CA ASN A 585 -6.93 -24.18 -1.08
C ASN A 585 -5.53 -24.54 -0.54
N PHE A 586 -4.65 -23.55 -0.36
CA PHE A 586 -3.37 -23.76 0.34
C PHE A 586 -3.59 -23.86 1.86
N GLN A 587 -4.65 -23.24 2.38
CA GLN A 587 -5.08 -23.31 3.77
C GLN A 587 -6.61 -23.35 3.85
N THR A 588 -7.13 -23.92 4.94
CA THR A 588 -8.59 -24.00 5.19
C THR A 588 -9.10 -22.87 6.06
N GLU A 589 -8.21 -22.19 6.79
CA GLU A 589 -8.53 -21.11 7.73
C GLU A 589 -7.51 -19.97 7.56
N PRO A 590 -7.89 -18.71 7.83
CA PRO A 590 -6.98 -17.59 7.73
C PRO A 590 -5.95 -17.64 8.87
N ILE A 591 -4.71 -17.27 8.57
CA ILE A 591 -3.64 -17.16 9.57
C ILE A 591 -3.03 -15.74 9.56
N CYS A 592 -2.68 -15.23 10.73
CA CYS A 592 -1.90 -14.00 10.86
C CYS A 592 -0.49 -14.19 10.27
N HIS A 593 0.05 -13.14 9.67
CA HIS A 593 1.42 -13.17 9.16
C HIS A 593 2.43 -13.36 10.30
N GLY A 594 3.45 -14.20 10.10
CA GLY A 594 4.53 -14.41 11.08
C GLY A 594 5.17 -13.12 11.59
N ARG A 595 5.33 -12.16 10.68
CA ARG A 595 5.94 -10.85 10.95
C ARG A 595 5.05 -9.95 11.81
N TYR A 596 3.72 -10.09 11.70
CA TYR A 596 2.77 -9.32 12.50
C TYR A 596 3.01 -9.54 13.99
N TYR A 597 2.94 -10.78 14.45
CA TYR A 597 3.13 -11.07 15.86
C TYR A 597 4.60 -10.97 16.30
N ILE A 598 5.58 -11.11 15.41
CA ILE A 598 6.97 -10.69 15.71
C ILE A 598 7.01 -9.19 16.03
N GLY A 599 6.36 -8.36 15.22
CA GLY A 599 6.30 -6.92 15.41
C GLY A 599 5.61 -6.53 16.71
N MET A 600 4.48 -7.16 17.03
CA MET A 600 3.75 -6.89 18.28
C MET A 600 4.56 -7.30 19.51
N VAL A 601 5.16 -8.49 19.50
CA VAL A 601 6.00 -8.94 20.62
C VAL A 601 7.23 -8.04 20.78
N MET A 602 7.90 -7.68 19.69
CA MET A 602 9.01 -6.72 19.72
C MET A 602 8.56 -5.38 20.32
N ASN A 603 7.40 -4.86 19.94
CA ASN A 603 6.88 -3.61 20.47
C ASN A 603 6.61 -3.68 21.98
N GLN A 604 6.05 -4.79 22.47
CA GLN A 604 5.83 -5.01 23.90
C GLN A 604 7.16 -5.08 24.68
N LEU A 605 8.15 -5.79 24.14
CA LEU A 605 9.46 -5.90 24.75
C LEU A 605 10.19 -4.55 24.78
N LEU A 606 10.15 -3.78 23.69
CA LEU A 606 10.75 -2.45 23.62
C LEU A 606 10.08 -1.46 24.57
N THR A 607 8.75 -1.50 24.66
CA THR A 607 7.99 -0.67 25.59
C THR A 607 8.41 -0.95 27.03
N HIS A 608 8.46 -2.23 27.42
CA HIS A 608 8.71 -2.62 28.80
C HIS A 608 10.20 -2.54 29.19
N TYR A 609 11.08 -3.15 28.41
CA TYR A 609 12.51 -3.23 28.73
C TYR A 609 13.31 -2.01 28.24
N GLY A 610 12.72 -1.18 27.36
CA GLY A 610 13.39 -0.04 26.73
C GLY A 610 12.98 1.32 27.18
N GLY A 611 12.18 1.40 28.24
CA GLY A 611 11.67 2.67 28.75
C GLY A 611 10.85 3.44 27.71
N GLY A 612 10.17 2.72 26.80
CA GLY A 612 9.35 3.32 25.74
C GLY A 612 10.11 3.86 24.53
N ASP A 613 11.45 3.74 24.45
CA ASP A 613 12.18 4.07 23.23
C ASP A 613 12.01 2.95 22.19
N LEU A 614 11.15 3.18 21.21
CA LEU A 614 10.85 2.21 20.16
C LEU A 614 12.03 1.97 19.21
N THR A 615 13.12 2.73 19.27
CA THR A 615 14.26 2.61 18.35
C THR A 615 15.47 1.88 18.93
N SER A 616 15.38 1.50 20.20
CA SER A 616 16.48 1.03 21.05
C SER A 616 16.93 -0.41 20.81
N LEU A 617 16.21 -1.16 19.96
CA LEU A 617 16.56 -2.52 19.57
C LEU A 617 17.97 -2.53 18.96
N LYS A 618 18.85 -3.44 19.41
CA LYS A 618 20.11 -3.75 18.72
C LYS A 618 20.00 -5.01 17.90
N ARG A 619 19.41 -6.06 18.48
CA ARG A 619 19.26 -7.36 17.83
C ARG A 619 17.99 -8.03 18.30
N LEU A 620 17.26 -8.63 17.36
CA LEU A 620 16.19 -9.58 17.62
C LEU A 620 16.45 -10.85 16.81
N GLU A 621 16.44 -12.01 17.44
CA GLU A 621 16.37 -13.31 16.75
C GLU A 621 15.08 -14.01 17.17
N THR A 622 14.32 -14.61 16.25
CA THR A 622 13.08 -15.34 16.58
C THR A 622 12.90 -16.56 15.69
N ARG A 623 12.26 -17.60 16.22
CA ARG A 623 11.85 -18.78 15.45
C ARG A 623 10.33 -18.92 15.45
N LEU A 624 9.75 -18.98 14.26
CA LEU A 624 8.33 -19.25 14.04
C LEU A 624 8.10 -20.75 14.12
N THR A 625 7.23 -21.20 15.01
CA THR A 625 7.00 -22.63 15.28
C THR A 625 5.62 -23.11 14.89
N HIS A 626 4.58 -22.29 15.05
CA HIS A 626 3.21 -22.61 14.68
C HIS A 626 2.50 -21.38 14.11
N ALA A 627 1.51 -21.61 13.25
CA ALA A 627 0.63 -20.55 12.75
C ALA A 627 -0.30 -20.04 13.86
N VAL A 628 -0.65 -18.76 13.76
CA VAL A 628 -1.56 -18.06 14.65
C VAL A 628 -2.78 -17.67 13.83
N GLY A 629 -3.97 -17.99 14.33
CA GLY A 629 -5.22 -17.55 13.73
C GLY A 629 -5.60 -16.14 14.20
N PRO A 630 -6.41 -15.41 13.43
CA PRO A 630 -7.05 -14.17 13.87
C PRO A 630 -7.87 -14.36 15.16
N SER A 631 -8.07 -13.29 15.93
CA SER A 631 -8.73 -13.31 17.25
C SER A 631 -8.10 -14.20 18.33
N GLN A 632 -6.94 -14.81 18.09
CA GLN A 632 -6.24 -15.60 19.11
C GLN A 632 -5.49 -14.71 20.10
N THR A 633 -5.34 -15.23 21.31
CA THR A 633 -4.66 -14.56 22.41
C THR A 633 -3.23 -15.09 22.49
N LEU A 634 -2.26 -14.20 22.29
CA LEU A 634 -0.85 -14.53 22.37
C LEU A 634 -0.29 -14.09 23.72
N VAL A 635 0.32 -15.03 24.43
CA VAL A 635 0.96 -14.83 25.73
C VAL A 635 2.47 -14.95 25.56
N THR A 636 3.19 -13.88 25.85
CA THR A 636 4.65 -13.82 25.78
C THR A 636 5.25 -13.86 27.17
N ASN A 637 5.98 -14.92 27.47
CA ASN A 637 6.81 -15.05 28.66
C ASN A 637 8.21 -14.53 28.34
N SER A 638 8.78 -13.68 29.21
CA SER A 638 10.13 -13.14 29.01
C SER A 638 10.99 -13.24 30.26
N TRP A 639 12.30 -13.33 30.05
CA TRP A 639 13.33 -13.47 31.07
C TRP A 639 14.52 -12.57 30.74
N LYS A 640 14.89 -11.68 31.65
CA LYS A 640 16.12 -10.90 31.57
C LYS A 640 17.29 -11.77 32.04
N ILE A 641 18.25 -12.02 31.16
CA ILE A 641 19.45 -12.81 31.44
C ILE A 641 20.66 -11.97 31.01
N ALA A 642 21.39 -11.44 31.99
CA ALA A 642 22.44 -10.44 31.76
C ALA A 642 21.91 -9.24 30.95
N GLU A 643 22.47 -8.99 29.76
CA GLU A 643 22.08 -7.89 28.86
C GLU A 643 21.07 -8.31 27.78
N GLN A 644 20.58 -9.55 27.83
CA GLN A 644 19.67 -10.11 26.86
C GLN A 644 18.29 -10.36 27.46
N ILE A 645 17.24 -10.13 26.66
CA ILE A 645 15.89 -10.59 26.99
C ILE A 645 15.60 -11.85 26.19
N HIS A 646 15.44 -12.95 26.90
CA HIS A 646 14.93 -14.19 26.35
C HIS A 646 13.42 -14.16 26.38
N PHE A 647 12.74 -14.63 25.33
CA PHE A 647 11.29 -14.76 25.37
C PHE A 647 10.75 -15.94 24.57
N GLU A 648 9.54 -16.35 24.92
CA GLU A 648 8.75 -17.29 24.14
C GLU A 648 7.29 -16.83 24.12
N THR A 649 6.59 -17.07 23.01
CA THR A 649 5.19 -16.69 22.85
C THR A 649 4.37 -17.92 22.53
N GLY A 650 3.27 -18.13 23.25
CA GLY A 650 2.29 -19.18 23.01
C GLY A 650 0.92 -18.62 22.65
N ALA A 651 0.15 -19.37 21.86
CA ALA A 651 -1.27 -19.08 21.61
C ALA A 651 -2.12 -19.78 22.67
N ASN A 652 -2.81 -18.99 23.50
CA ASN A 652 -3.55 -19.45 24.68
C ASN A 652 -4.61 -20.51 24.30
N GLU A 653 -5.38 -20.26 23.23
CA GLU A 653 -6.47 -21.14 22.80
C GLU A 653 -5.99 -22.52 22.33
N THR A 654 -4.75 -22.61 21.83
CA THR A 654 -4.21 -23.87 21.29
C THR A 654 -3.17 -24.52 22.20
N GLY A 655 -2.65 -23.78 23.19
CA GLY A 655 -1.51 -24.18 24.02
C GLY A 655 -0.20 -24.37 23.24
N LYS A 656 -0.13 -23.93 21.98
CA LYS A 656 1.05 -24.12 21.12
C LYS A 656 2.02 -22.95 21.27
N LEU A 657 3.30 -23.26 21.31
CA LEU A 657 4.37 -22.27 21.19
C LEU A 657 4.44 -21.75 19.74
N VAL A 658 4.34 -20.44 19.54
CA VAL A 658 4.28 -19.79 18.21
C VAL A 658 5.57 -19.03 17.89
N LEU A 659 6.22 -18.46 18.90
CA LEU A 659 7.59 -17.93 18.82
C LEU A 659 8.47 -18.62 19.85
N GLN A 660 9.50 -19.31 19.37
CA GLN A 660 10.45 -20.02 20.21
C GLN A 660 11.77 -19.25 20.32
N VAL A 661 12.16 -18.99 21.57
CA VAL A 661 13.41 -18.35 22.02
C VAL A 661 13.84 -17.18 21.17
N GLY A 662 13.28 -16.01 21.50
CA GLY A 662 13.84 -14.77 21.02
C GLY A 662 14.89 -14.19 21.96
N ILE A 663 15.96 -13.64 21.40
CA ILE A 663 17.00 -12.90 22.13
C ILE A 663 16.93 -11.45 21.67
N GLU A 664 16.69 -10.56 22.61
CA GLU A 664 16.74 -9.13 22.39
C GLU A 664 17.96 -8.51 23.08
N GLU A 665 18.82 -7.84 22.30
CA GLU A 665 19.94 -7.04 22.83
C GLU A 665 19.65 -5.55 22.61
N TRP A 666 20.23 -4.74 23.50
CA TRP A 666 20.08 -3.28 23.55
C TRP A 666 21.36 -2.62 23.05
N ASN A 667 21.24 -1.46 22.38
CA ASN A 667 22.41 -0.70 21.95
C ASN A 667 22.65 0.50 22.90
N PRO A 668 23.55 0.38 23.89
CA PRO A 668 23.85 1.48 24.81
C PRO A 668 24.49 2.70 24.11
N GLU A 669 25.14 2.54 22.95
CA GLU A 669 25.70 3.65 22.16
C GLU A 669 24.64 4.41 21.35
N LEU A 670 23.55 3.75 20.90
CA LEU A 670 22.43 4.41 20.22
C LEU A 670 21.64 5.32 21.17
N VAL A 671 21.50 4.90 22.43
CA VAL A 671 20.98 5.73 23.53
C VAL A 671 21.87 6.97 23.74
N GLU A 672 23.18 6.84 23.55
CA GLU A 672 24.16 7.93 23.67
C GLU A 672 24.16 8.90 22.46
N VAL A 673 23.94 8.39 21.24
CA VAL A 673 23.76 9.19 20.01
C VAL A 673 22.44 9.97 20.06
N MET A 674 21.38 9.35 20.57
CA MET A 674 20.10 10.02 20.79
C MET A 674 20.15 10.99 21.96
N ARG A 675 20.91 10.73 23.04
CA ARG A 675 21.26 11.74 24.06
C ARG A 675 21.97 12.96 23.46
N LYS A 676 22.81 12.76 22.44
CA LYS A 676 23.47 13.84 21.70
C LYS A 676 22.53 14.59 20.75
N GLU A 677 21.54 13.95 20.13
CA GLU A 677 20.52 14.61 19.29
C GLU A 677 19.39 15.26 20.11
N SER A 678 19.11 14.77 21.32
CA SER A 678 18.16 15.36 22.29
C SER A 678 18.74 16.53 23.09
N LYS A 679 19.92 17.04 22.70
CA LYS A 679 20.49 18.30 23.22
C LYS A 679 19.64 19.54 22.92
N ASN A 680 18.63 19.42 22.04
CA ASN A 680 17.68 20.49 21.73
C ASN A 680 16.27 20.26 22.31
N VAL A 681 16.07 19.27 23.20
CA VAL A 681 14.77 19.07 23.88
C VAL A 681 14.61 20.14 24.96
N GLN A 682 13.60 21.00 24.82
CA GLN A 682 13.20 21.92 25.88
C GLN A 682 12.56 21.11 27.01
N VAL A 683 13.16 21.15 28.21
CA VAL A 683 12.57 20.53 29.40
C VAL A 683 11.46 21.45 29.92
N PRO A 684 10.21 20.96 30.04
CA PRO A 684 9.11 21.80 30.49
C PRO A 684 9.31 22.22 31.96
N PRO A 685 8.94 23.45 32.34
CA PRO A 685 9.02 23.94 33.72
C PRO A 685 8.25 23.09 34.74
N SER A 686 7.21 22.38 34.28
CA SER A 686 6.47 21.41 35.10
C SER A 686 7.38 20.33 35.68
N PHE A 687 8.48 19.97 35.01
CA PHE A 687 9.45 19.00 35.51
C PHE A 687 10.04 19.39 36.89
N ALA A 688 10.13 20.69 37.21
CA ALA A 688 10.54 21.13 38.53
C ALA A 688 9.67 20.54 39.66
N LEU A 689 8.38 20.29 39.41
CA LEU A 689 7.44 19.71 40.39
C LEU A 689 7.78 18.26 40.78
N VAL A 690 8.63 17.57 40.01
CA VAL A 690 9.16 16.25 40.37
C VAL A 690 9.91 16.33 41.71
N PHE A 691 10.66 17.41 41.92
CA PHE A 691 11.45 17.61 43.12
C PHE A 691 10.58 17.85 44.37
N SER A 692 9.34 18.32 44.19
CA SER A 692 8.36 18.41 45.27
C SER A 692 7.89 17.05 45.80
N ASN A 693 8.15 15.92 45.11
CA ASN A 693 7.85 14.59 45.64
C ASN A 693 8.88 14.15 46.69
N PHE A 694 10.14 14.52 46.50
CA PHE A 694 11.19 14.26 47.49
C PHE A 694 10.96 15.02 48.80
N ILE A 695 10.27 16.17 48.74
CA ILE A 695 9.79 16.89 49.93
C ILE A 695 8.93 15.95 50.78
N MET A 696 7.84 15.42 50.20
CA MET A 696 6.89 14.55 50.90
C MET A 696 7.59 13.35 51.56
N LEU A 697 8.54 12.73 50.85
CA LEU A 697 9.29 11.59 51.37
C LEU A 697 10.25 11.98 52.50
N ALA A 698 10.94 13.12 52.38
CA ALA A 698 11.89 13.59 53.38
C ALA A 698 11.19 14.06 54.67
N VAL A 699 10.09 14.79 54.58
CA VAL A 699 9.34 15.28 55.75
C VAL A 699 8.46 14.22 56.39
N ALA A 700 7.91 13.27 55.63
CA ALA A 700 7.21 12.11 56.21
C ALA A 700 8.15 11.23 57.04
N LYS A 701 9.39 11.00 56.58
CA LYS A 701 10.42 10.28 57.35
C LYS A 701 10.82 10.96 58.67
N LYS A 702 10.53 12.26 58.79
CA LYS A 702 10.80 13.07 59.99
C LYS A 702 9.55 13.30 60.83
N GLU A 703 8.43 12.64 60.51
CA GLU A 703 7.13 12.77 61.19
C GLU A 703 6.54 14.19 61.20
N ILE A 704 7.03 15.08 60.34
CA ILE A 704 6.53 16.48 60.21
C ILE A 704 5.18 16.49 59.47
N MET A 705 4.89 15.44 58.70
CA MET A 705 3.71 15.35 57.85
C MET A 705 3.12 13.94 57.85
N ILE A 706 1.79 13.83 58.00
CA ILE A 706 1.06 12.57 57.88
C ILE A 706 0.54 12.42 56.45
N LYS A 707 1.20 11.55 55.68
CA LYS A 707 0.98 11.37 54.23
C LYS A 707 -0.48 11.08 53.85
N ASP A 708 -1.24 10.37 54.68
CA ASP A 708 -2.63 9.95 54.39
C ASP A 708 -3.68 10.99 54.81
N ARG A 709 -3.26 12.09 55.42
CA ARG A 709 -4.15 13.21 55.80
C ARG A 709 -3.77 14.52 55.13
N THR A 710 -2.88 14.46 54.14
CA THR A 710 -2.29 15.65 53.54
C THR A 710 -2.83 15.86 52.13
N VAL A 711 -3.34 17.06 51.87
CA VAL A 711 -3.75 17.51 50.53
C VAL A 711 -2.88 18.67 50.05
N HIS A 712 -2.57 18.69 48.76
CA HIS A 712 -1.81 19.78 48.14
C HIS A 712 -2.77 20.92 47.77
N VAL A 713 -2.53 22.12 48.29
CA VAL A 713 -3.51 23.24 48.19
C VAL A 713 -3.01 24.38 47.31
N ASN A 714 -1.72 24.74 47.40
CA ASN A 714 -1.16 25.80 46.57
C ASN A 714 0.21 25.39 46.05
N GLN A 715 0.45 25.76 44.80
CA GLN A 715 1.74 25.62 44.14
C GLN A 715 2.17 26.98 43.60
N VAL A 716 3.37 27.42 43.98
CA VAL A 716 4.10 28.48 43.30
C VAL A 716 5.32 27.87 42.64
N ILE A 717 5.60 28.29 41.42
CA ILE A 717 6.80 27.95 40.64
C ILE A 717 7.40 29.27 40.18
N ASP A 718 8.65 29.54 40.51
CA ASP A 718 9.45 30.58 39.88
C ASP A 718 10.59 29.89 39.12
N MET A 719 10.74 30.22 37.84
CA MET A 719 11.84 29.72 37.01
C MET A 719 12.85 30.84 36.80
N PHE A 720 14.08 30.59 37.23
CA PHE A 720 15.19 31.54 37.05
C PHE A 720 15.98 31.23 35.77
N ARG A 721 16.07 29.95 35.42
CA ARG A 721 16.79 29.46 34.23
C ARG A 721 16.09 28.24 33.63
N PRO A 722 16.20 28.03 32.31
CA PRO A 722 15.74 26.81 31.67
C PRO A 722 16.45 25.58 32.24
N LEU A 723 15.71 24.48 32.39
CA LEU A 723 16.29 23.20 32.78
C LEU A 723 16.99 22.56 31.58
N LYS A 724 18.18 22.02 31.81
CA LYS A 724 18.92 21.24 30.82
C LYS A 724 18.31 19.84 30.70
N SER A 725 18.38 19.24 29.52
CA SER A 725 17.96 17.86 29.26
C SER A 725 18.79 16.82 30.03
N GLU A 726 20.00 17.20 30.45
CA GLU A 726 20.87 16.41 31.33
C GLU A 726 21.59 17.34 32.33
N GLY A 727 21.82 16.84 33.54
CA GLY A 727 22.58 17.57 34.57
C GLY A 727 22.25 17.12 35.98
N VAL A 728 23.06 17.56 36.94
CA VAL A 728 22.81 17.35 38.36
C VAL A 728 22.05 18.55 38.92
N ILE A 729 20.91 18.28 39.57
CA ILE A 729 20.15 19.27 40.32
C ILE A 729 20.31 18.96 41.81
N THR A 730 20.90 19.90 42.54
CA THR A 730 20.88 19.90 44.00
C THR A 730 19.67 20.69 44.47
N TYR A 731 19.02 20.24 45.53
CA TYR A 731 17.85 20.93 46.06
C TYR A 731 17.96 21.16 47.57
N GLU A 732 17.51 22.33 47.99
CA GLU A 732 17.44 22.74 49.40
C GLU A 732 15.97 22.89 49.79
N LEU A 733 15.53 22.09 50.76
CA LEU A 733 14.17 22.14 51.30
C LEU A 733 14.16 22.90 52.64
N LYS A 734 13.25 23.86 52.76
CA LYS A 734 13.01 24.63 53.99
C LYS A 734 11.54 24.62 54.36
N VAL A 735 11.22 24.22 55.59
CA VAL A 735 9.91 24.48 56.19
C VAL A 735 9.87 25.95 56.57
N VAL A 736 8.92 26.69 56.02
CA VAL A 736 8.85 28.16 56.18
C VAL A 736 7.86 28.54 57.27
N ASP A 737 6.72 27.84 57.29
CA ASP A 737 5.58 28.21 58.12
C ASP A 737 4.69 26.98 58.36
N ILE A 738 4.09 26.92 59.55
CA ILE A 738 3.12 25.89 59.95
C ILE A 738 2.00 26.63 60.68
N LEU A 739 0.83 26.71 60.05
CA LEU A 739 -0.31 27.45 60.57
C LEU A 739 -1.42 26.49 61.00
N ASP A 740 -1.82 26.56 62.27
CA ASP A 740 -3.03 25.90 62.74
C ASP A 740 -4.27 26.57 62.13
N LYS A 741 -5.06 25.81 61.39
CA LYS A 741 -6.41 26.18 60.97
C LYS A 741 -7.37 25.31 61.79
N GLU A 742 -8.53 25.83 62.15
CA GLU A 742 -9.47 25.16 63.08
C GLU A 742 -9.78 23.68 62.78
N LYS A 743 -9.61 23.22 61.53
CA LYS A 743 -9.88 21.84 61.06
C LYS A 743 -8.62 21.09 60.62
N GLY A 744 -7.41 21.61 60.84
CA GLY A 744 -6.17 21.04 60.33
C GLY A 744 -5.02 22.04 60.19
N THR A 745 -3.82 21.56 59.89
CA THR A 745 -2.62 22.41 59.84
C THR A 745 -2.22 22.70 58.39
N LEU A 746 -1.95 23.95 58.04
CA LEU A 746 -1.38 24.34 56.75
C LEU A 746 0.14 24.52 56.87
N ALA A 747 0.91 23.63 56.25
CA ALA A 747 2.36 23.71 56.23
C ALA A 747 2.87 24.26 54.89
N THR A 748 3.80 25.22 54.94
CA THR A 748 4.42 25.86 53.78
C THR A 748 5.88 25.43 53.66
N TYR A 749 6.24 24.94 52.49
CA TYR A 749 7.58 24.44 52.17
C TYR A 749 8.14 25.18 50.98
N ASN A 750 9.35 25.72 51.13
CA ASN A 750 10.13 26.27 50.04
C ASN A 750 11.16 25.23 49.60
N LEU A 751 11.31 25.08 48.29
CA LEU A 751 12.37 24.28 47.69
C LEU A 751 13.12 25.12 46.66
N TYR A 752 14.43 25.15 46.77
CA TYR A 752 15.33 25.83 45.84
C TYR A 752 16.10 24.76 45.07
N GLY A 753 16.03 24.79 43.74
CA GLY A 753 16.81 23.92 42.86
C GLY A 753 18.01 24.66 42.27
N ARG A 754 19.21 24.08 42.39
CA ARG A 754 20.46 24.62 41.84
C ARG A 754 21.16 23.59 40.96
N ASP A 755 21.88 24.05 39.94
CA ASP A 755 22.72 23.17 39.11
C ASP A 755 24.04 22.80 39.82
N GLU A 756 24.84 21.96 39.16
CA GLU A 756 26.18 21.54 39.62
C GLU A 756 27.20 22.67 39.81
N HIS A 757 26.90 23.87 39.30
CA HIS A 757 27.71 25.08 39.44
C HIS A 757 27.10 26.07 40.45
N ASP A 758 26.16 25.62 41.29
CA ASP A 758 25.45 26.41 42.30
C ASP A 758 24.59 27.55 41.73
N ASN A 759 24.20 27.47 40.45
CA ASN A 759 23.29 28.44 39.87
C ASN A 759 21.83 28.11 40.21
N GLU A 760 21.06 29.11 40.62
CA GLU A 760 19.62 28.94 40.83
C GLU A 760 18.90 28.63 39.51
N LEU A 761 18.16 27.53 39.51
CA LEU A 761 17.35 27.06 38.39
C LEU A 761 15.89 27.42 38.60
N PHE A 762 15.35 27.05 39.77
CA PHE A 762 13.94 27.24 40.10
C PHE A 762 13.70 27.34 41.61
N PHE A 763 12.56 27.93 41.95
CA PHE A 763 12.01 27.98 43.30
C PHE A 763 10.58 27.44 43.30
N LEU A 764 10.26 26.59 44.28
CA LEU A 764 8.92 26.07 44.50
C LEU A 764 8.44 26.44 45.89
N GLN A 765 7.25 27.01 46.00
CA GLN A 765 6.51 27.06 47.27
C GLN A 765 5.33 26.10 47.20
N ASN A 766 5.31 25.16 48.13
CA ASN A 766 4.27 24.14 48.24
C ASN A 766 3.51 24.39 49.54
N LYS A 767 2.17 24.45 49.48
CA LYS A 767 1.33 24.46 50.69
C LYS A 767 0.53 23.18 50.78
N PHE A 768 0.73 22.47 51.88
CA PHE A 768 0.07 21.22 52.17
C PHE A 768 -0.83 21.40 53.38
N TYR A 769 -2.09 20.99 53.26
CA TYR A 769 -3.06 21.03 54.34
C TYR A 769 -3.25 19.64 54.94
N GLN A 770 -3.03 19.54 56.24
CA GLN A 770 -3.07 18.32 57.03
C GLN A 770 -4.37 18.25 57.81
N LEU A 771 -5.29 17.40 57.36
CA LEU A 771 -6.62 17.24 57.95
C LEU A 771 -6.54 16.66 59.36
N ASN A 772 -7.30 17.25 60.30
CA ASN A 772 -7.45 16.77 61.68
C ASN A 772 -6.11 16.62 62.44
N ILE A 773 -5.14 17.47 62.12
CA ILE A 773 -3.86 17.59 62.81
C ILE A 773 -3.77 19.04 63.30
N SER A 774 -3.60 19.23 64.60
CA SER A 774 -3.45 20.54 65.26
C SER A 774 -2.06 20.64 65.87
N THR A 775 -1.49 21.84 65.81
CA THR A 775 -0.24 22.18 66.49
C THR A 775 -0.55 22.77 67.86
N ASN A 776 0.35 22.60 68.83
CA ASN A 776 0.18 23.16 70.19
C ASN A 776 0.24 24.70 70.25
N GLU A 777 0.14 25.40 69.13
CA GLU A 777 0.27 26.86 69.02
C GLU A 777 -1.10 27.55 68.89
N THR A 778 -1.23 28.70 69.54
CA THR A 778 -2.49 29.43 69.74
C THR A 778 -2.84 30.44 68.64
N ASP A 779 -2.03 30.54 67.57
CA ASP A 779 -2.15 31.63 66.59
C ASP A 779 -3.07 31.26 65.41
N LYS A 780 -4.39 31.36 65.64
CA LYS A 780 -5.42 31.07 64.63
C LYS A 780 -5.51 32.21 63.62
N GLN A 781 -4.96 32.01 62.42
CA GLN A 781 -5.12 32.97 61.33
C GLN A 781 -6.31 32.64 60.40
N PRO A 782 -7.15 33.63 60.03
CA PRO A 782 -8.25 33.42 59.08
C PRO A 782 -7.73 33.07 57.67
N THR A 783 -8.53 32.34 56.91
CA THR A 783 -8.27 32.03 55.49
C THR A 783 -8.42 33.28 54.63
N LYS A 784 -7.34 33.72 53.97
CA LYS A 784 -7.37 34.80 52.97
C LYS A 784 -8.22 34.38 51.76
N LYS A 785 -9.04 35.30 51.24
CA LYS A 785 -9.89 35.08 50.05
C LYS A 785 -9.04 34.86 48.79
N THR A 786 -9.55 33.97 47.92
CA THR A 786 -9.09 33.71 46.56
C THR A 786 -9.11 34.98 45.70
N VAL A 787 -8.27 35.02 44.66
CA VAL A 787 -8.26 36.09 43.63
C VAL A 787 -9.67 36.28 43.09
N GLU A 788 -10.13 37.53 42.91
CA GLU A 788 -11.47 37.78 42.35
C GLU A 788 -11.56 37.23 40.92
N PRO A 789 -12.65 36.52 40.58
CA PRO A 789 -12.84 35.96 39.24
C PRO A 789 -12.94 37.08 38.20
N VAL A 790 -12.38 36.83 37.02
CA VAL A 790 -12.40 37.79 35.91
C VAL A 790 -13.83 37.88 35.36
N LYS A 791 -14.49 39.04 35.51
CA LYS A 791 -15.92 39.24 35.18
C LYS A 791 -16.20 39.47 33.68
N ARG A 792 -15.33 39.02 32.77
CA ARG A 792 -15.49 39.13 31.30
C ARG A 792 -15.25 37.77 30.63
N LEU A 793 -15.69 37.61 29.38
CA LEU A 793 -15.46 36.38 28.61
C LEU A 793 -13.95 36.06 28.49
N PRO A 794 -13.57 34.76 28.50
CA PRO A 794 -12.19 34.32 28.31
C PRO A 794 -11.65 34.72 26.94
N ASP A 795 -10.37 35.02 26.90
CA ASP A 795 -9.64 35.26 25.65
C ASP A 795 -9.39 33.94 24.91
N GLN A 796 -9.13 32.87 25.66
CA GLN A 796 -8.96 31.53 25.10
C GLN A 796 -9.53 30.46 26.05
N ILE A 797 -10.17 29.45 25.45
CA ILE A 797 -10.67 28.25 26.12
C ILE A 797 -9.88 27.06 25.61
N PHE A 798 -9.36 26.23 26.51
CA PHE A 798 -8.69 24.98 26.20
C PHE A 798 -9.47 23.82 26.78
N GLN A 799 -9.47 22.68 26.09
CA GLN A 799 -10.06 21.44 26.58
C GLN A 799 -9.03 20.33 26.55
N PHE A 800 -8.99 19.51 27.59
CA PHE A 800 -8.13 18.34 27.66
C PHE A 800 -8.86 17.21 28.37
N LYS A 801 -9.08 16.09 27.66
CA LYS A 801 -9.64 14.88 28.25
C LYS A 801 -8.53 14.10 28.92
N THR A 802 -8.68 13.83 30.20
CA THR A 802 -7.72 13.02 30.97
C THR A 802 -7.77 11.55 30.53
N GLU A 803 -6.64 10.86 30.57
CA GLU A 803 -6.58 9.42 30.24
C GLU A 803 -7.47 8.58 31.15
N PRO A 804 -7.97 7.42 30.69
CA PRO A 804 -8.71 6.49 31.52
C PRO A 804 -7.82 5.88 32.60
N PHE A 805 -8.44 5.52 33.73
CA PHE A 805 -7.77 4.76 34.78
C PHE A 805 -7.72 3.29 34.40
N ASP A 806 -6.52 2.74 34.27
CA ASP A 806 -6.33 1.32 33.96
C ASP A 806 -6.00 0.55 35.24
N LEU A 807 -6.94 -0.26 35.72
CA LEU A 807 -6.76 -1.12 36.88
C LEU A 807 -5.83 -2.31 36.60
N THR A 808 -5.63 -2.68 35.32
CA THR A 808 -4.80 -3.83 34.95
C THR A 808 -3.31 -3.58 35.25
N TRP A 809 -2.86 -2.32 35.20
CA TRP A 809 -1.53 -1.88 35.62
C TRP A 809 -1.16 -2.33 37.04
N PHE A 810 -2.12 -2.38 37.97
CA PHE A 810 -1.85 -2.66 39.38
C PHE A 810 -2.30 -4.06 39.81
N SER A 811 -2.67 -4.92 38.86
CA SER A 811 -3.01 -6.31 39.14
C SER A 811 -1.77 -7.14 39.52
N ASN A 812 -0.58 -6.74 39.08
CA ASN A 812 0.70 -7.39 39.41
C ASN A 812 1.91 -6.43 39.27
N PRO A 813 2.03 -5.38 40.11
CA PRO A 813 2.97 -4.27 39.89
C PRO A 813 4.43 -4.72 40.02
N THR A 814 5.24 -4.38 39.03
CA THR A 814 6.69 -4.61 39.01
C THR A 814 7.42 -3.47 39.75
N PRO A 815 8.69 -3.67 40.17
CA PRO A 815 9.48 -2.59 40.77
C PRO A 815 9.70 -1.38 39.86
N ASP A 816 9.57 -1.55 38.53
CA ASP A 816 9.64 -0.45 37.56
C ASP A 816 8.28 0.26 37.40
N ASP A 817 7.15 -0.43 37.57
CA ASP A 817 5.82 0.19 37.72
C ASP A 817 5.75 1.02 39.02
N MET A 818 6.60 0.72 40.00
CA MET A 818 6.76 1.58 41.19
C MET A 818 7.64 2.83 40.94
N LYS A 819 8.26 2.98 39.76
CA LYS A 819 9.06 4.16 39.34
C LYS A 819 8.26 5.19 38.52
N GLU A 820 6.94 5.10 38.55
CA GLU A 820 5.99 5.82 37.69
C GLU A 820 6.08 7.37 37.66
N PRO A 821 5.69 7.99 36.52
CA PRO A 821 5.76 9.43 36.30
C PRO A 821 4.69 10.20 37.09
N LEU A 822 5.11 11.26 37.78
CA LEU A 822 4.26 12.16 38.57
C LEU A 822 3.16 12.90 37.75
N PHE A 823 3.16 12.72 36.43
CA PHE A 823 2.24 13.34 35.47
C PHE A 823 1.43 12.28 34.71
N SER A 824 0.83 11.34 35.44
CA SER A 824 -0.07 10.32 34.89
C SER A 824 -1.35 10.18 35.72
N PRO A 825 -2.52 9.90 35.10
CA PRO A 825 -3.71 9.45 35.81
C PRO A 825 -3.54 8.07 36.45
N ASN A 826 -2.67 7.22 35.89
CA ASN A 826 -2.27 5.94 36.47
C ASN A 826 -1.04 6.16 37.35
N HIS A 827 -1.27 6.35 38.66
CA HIS A 827 -0.22 6.57 39.64
C HIS A 827 -0.43 5.65 40.84
N PHE A 828 0.56 4.84 41.20
CA PHE A 828 0.49 3.83 42.29
C PHE A 828 -0.18 4.31 43.59
N ARG A 829 0.01 5.57 44.00
CA ARG A 829 -0.69 6.12 45.18
C ARG A 829 -2.22 6.05 45.08
N GLN A 830 -2.79 6.25 43.89
CA GLN A 830 -4.24 6.19 43.71
C GLN A 830 -4.76 4.77 43.91
N TYR A 831 -4.02 3.77 43.41
CA TYR A 831 -4.29 2.37 43.66
C TYR A 831 -4.21 2.04 45.16
N HIS A 832 -3.14 2.45 45.84
CA HIS A 832 -2.99 2.27 47.28
C HIS A 832 -4.17 2.91 48.05
N ASP A 833 -4.55 4.14 47.70
CA ASP A 833 -5.60 4.86 48.41
C ASP A 833 -7.00 4.23 48.18
N ILE A 834 -7.25 3.63 47.01
CA ILE A 834 -8.47 2.84 46.75
C ILE A 834 -8.44 1.53 47.54
N MET A 835 -7.33 0.79 47.48
CA MET A 835 -7.21 -0.52 48.15
C MET A 835 -7.27 -0.43 49.67
N HIS A 836 -6.83 0.69 50.24
CA HIS A 836 -6.90 0.95 51.67
C HIS A 836 -8.11 1.79 52.11
N ASN A 837 -9.11 1.97 51.23
CA ASN A 837 -10.35 2.72 51.50
C ASN A 837 -10.13 4.19 51.93
N PHE A 838 -9.02 4.81 51.54
CA PHE A 838 -8.79 6.24 51.74
C PHE A 838 -9.57 7.08 50.72
N GLN A 839 -9.89 6.52 49.55
CA GLN A 839 -10.74 7.12 48.53
C GLN A 839 -11.63 6.06 47.86
N THR A 840 -12.82 6.45 47.40
CA THR A 840 -13.80 5.54 46.76
C THR A 840 -13.66 5.47 45.24
N GLU A 841 -13.04 6.48 44.63
CA GLU A 841 -12.84 6.60 43.18
C GLU A 841 -11.43 7.10 42.88
N PRO A 842 -10.83 6.73 41.74
CA PRO A 842 -9.54 7.26 41.32
C PRO A 842 -9.64 8.75 40.99
N ILE A 843 -8.62 9.52 41.35
CA ILE A 843 -8.52 10.95 41.09
C ILE A 843 -7.17 11.29 40.47
N CYS A 844 -7.13 12.09 39.42
CA CYS A 844 -5.88 12.57 38.87
C CYS A 844 -5.09 13.40 39.89
N HIS A 845 -3.76 13.27 39.90
CA HIS A 845 -2.93 14.04 40.82
C HIS A 845 -2.99 15.54 40.48
N GLY A 846 -3.12 16.43 41.48
CA GLY A 846 -3.14 17.88 41.22
C GLY A 846 -1.94 18.44 40.43
N ARG A 847 -0.76 17.81 40.52
CA ARG A 847 0.44 18.20 39.75
C ARG A 847 0.31 17.84 38.26
N TYR A 848 -0.39 16.75 37.96
CA TYR A 848 -0.75 16.38 36.59
C TYR A 848 -1.64 17.45 35.96
N CYS A 849 -2.68 17.91 36.66
CA CYS A 849 -3.55 18.99 36.20
C CYS A 849 -2.76 20.29 35.97
N ILE A 850 -1.86 20.66 36.89
CA ILE A 850 -0.98 21.84 36.74
C ILE A 850 -0.10 21.68 35.50
N GLY A 851 0.47 20.50 35.26
CA GLY A 851 1.31 20.22 34.09
C GLY A 851 0.57 20.39 32.78
N ILE A 852 -0.65 19.85 32.67
CA ILE A 852 -1.51 20.00 31.47
C ILE A 852 -1.81 21.46 31.20
N VAL A 853 -2.33 22.17 32.21
CA VAL A 853 -2.75 23.57 32.06
C VAL A 853 -1.56 24.45 31.71
N MET A 854 -0.42 24.24 32.39
CA MET A 854 0.82 24.97 32.09
C MET A 854 1.26 24.76 30.63
N ASN A 855 1.20 23.52 30.12
CA ASN A 855 1.56 23.23 28.74
C ASN A 855 0.62 23.94 27.75
N GLN A 856 -0.70 23.88 27.97
CA GLN A 856 -1.68 24.58 27.13
C GLN A 856 -1.43 26.09 27.08
N LEU A 857 -1.15 26.70 28.24
CA LEU A 857 -0.90 28.13 28.34
C LEU A 857 0.43 28.53 27.67
N LEU A 858 1.50 27.74 27.83
CA LEU A 858 2.81 28.03 27.21
C LEU A 858 2.79 27.80 25.70
N THR A 859 2.10 26.78 25.22
CA THR A 859 1.92 26.55 23.78
C THR A 859 1.22 27.74 23.12
N HIS A 860 0.16 28.25 23.75
CA HIS A 860 -0.62 29.35 23.18
C HIS A 860 0.02 30.73 23.41
N TYR A 861 0.31 31.10 24.66
CA TYR A 861 0.81 32.43 25.01
C TYR A 861 2.34 32.55 24.96
N GLY A 862 3.07 31.44 25.08
CA GLY A 862 4.53 31.38 24.98
C GLY A 862 5.05 31.05 23.58
N GLY A 863 4.18 30.92 22.58
CA GLY A 863 4.57 30.65 21.18
C GLY A 863 5.24 29.29 20.97
N GLY A 864 4.94 28.31 21.84
CA GLY A 864 5.57 26.99 21.83
C GLY A 864 6.95 26.93 22.50
N ASP A 865 7.49 28.06 23.01
CA ASP A 865 8.68 28.04 23.86
C ASP A 865 8.30 27.64 25.28
N LEU A 866 8.51 26.37 25.61
CA LEU A 866 8.21 25.82 26.93
C LEU A 866 9.12 26.43 28.01
N THR A 867 10.24 27.05 27.66
CA THR A 867 11.17 27.68 28.62
C THR A 867 10.77 29.09 29.04
N SER A 868 9.71 29.64 28.44
CA SER A 868 9.29 31.03 28.64
C SER A 868 8.57 31.32 29.96
N LEU A 869 8.19 30.29 30.73
CA LEU A 869 7.53 30.48 32.02
C LEU A 869 8.49 31.16 33.01
N LYS A 870 8.09 32.29 33.57
CA LYS A 870 8.82 32.95 34.69
C LYS A 870 8.25 32.61 36.05
N ARG A 871 6.92 32.65 36.17
CA ARG A 871 6.20 32.41 37.41
C ARG A 871 4.85 31.79 37.14
N LEU A 872 4.45 30.82 37.96
CA LEU A 872 3.11 30.27 38.02
C LEU A 872 2.66 30.20 39.48
N GLU A 873 1.46 30.68 39.77
CA GLU A 873 0.82 30.54 41.07
C GLU A 873 -0.58 29.95 40.89
N THR A 874 -0.82 28.79 41.50
CA THR A 874 -2.08 28.06 41.36
C THR A 874 -2.65 27.63 42.71
N ARG A 875 -3.96 27.43 42.74
CA ARG A 875 -4.66 26.88 43.89
C ARG A 875 -5.46 25.65 43.47
N LEU A 876 -5.14 24.51 44.08
CA LEU A 876 -5.91 23.28 43.92
C LEU A 876 -7.16 23.36 44.79
N THR A 877 -8.33 23.12 44.18
CA THR A 877 -9.62 23.26 44.87
C THR A 877 -10.41 21.96 44.91
N HIS A 878 -10.74 21.36 43.76
CA HIS A 878 -11.37 20.04 43.70
C HIS A 878 -10.56 19.05 42.87
N ALA A 879 -10.79 17.76 43.13
CA ALA A 879 -10.23 16.67 42.35
C ALA A 879 -10.94 16.52 41.00
N VAL A 880 -10.19 16.05 40.01
CA VAL A 880 -10.70 15.62 38.70
C VAL A 880 -10.44 14.12 38.54
N GLY A 881 -11.44 13.38 38.08
CA GLY A 881 -11.34 11.95 37.83
C GLY A 881 -10.66 11.64 36.48
N PRO A 882 -10.12 10.43 36.30
CA PRO A 882 -9.72 9.91 35.00
C PRO A 882 -10.88 9.94 33.98
N SER A 883 -10.59 10.04 32.69
CA SER A 883 -11.56 10.24 31.60
C SER A 883 -12.40 11.54 31.66
N GLN A 884 -12.23 12.39 32.68
CA GLN A 884 -12.90 13.69 32.76
C GLN A 884 -12.17 14.75 31.93
N THR A 885 -12.91 15.76 31.50
CA THR A 885 -12.43 16.83 30.63
C THR A 885 -12.12 18.06 31.47
N LEU A 886 -10.85 18.49 31.47
CA LEU A 886 -10.43 19.79 31.99
C LEU A 886 -10.76 20.86 30.95
N VAL A 887 -11.53 21.87 31.36
CA VAL A 887 -11.83 23.07 30.56
C VAL A 887 -11.13 24.25 31.23
N THR A 888 -10.13 24.81 30.55
CA THR A 888 -9.35 25.94 31.05
C THR A 888 -9.78 27.22 30.34
N ASN A 889 -10.39 28.13 31.09
CA ASN A 889 -10.67 29.49 30.64
C ASN A 889 -9.47 30.38 30.98
N SER A 890 -9.00 31.19 30.04
CA SER A 890 -7.84 32.05 30.26
C SER A 890 -8.05 33.48 29.77
N TRP A 891 -7.41 34.42 30.44
CA TRP A 891 -7.46 35.85 30.18
C TRP A 891 -6.06 36.45 30.23
N LYS A 892 -5.67 37.14 29.17
CA LYS A 892 -4.48 37.98 29.16
C LYS A 892 -4.82 39.35 29.75
N ILE A 893 -4.19 39.68 30.87
CA ILE A 893 -4.33 40.98 31.54
C ILE A 893 -2.93 41.57 31.66
N ALA A 894 -2.65 42.58 30.82
CA ALA A 894 -1.30 43.11 30.62
C ALA A 894 -0.30 41.98 30.29
N GLU A 895 0.75 41.81 31.11
CA GLU A 895 1.81 40.80 30.95
C GLU A 895 1.50 39.49 31.70
N GLN A 896 0.31 39.34 32.29
CA GLN A 896 -0.08 38.17 33.08
C GLN A 896 -1.19 37.39 32.40
N ILE A 897 -1.13 36.06 32.55
CA ILE A 897 -2.20 35.16 32.14
C ILE A 897 -2.92 34.70 33.40
N HIS A 898 -4.17 35.12 33.53
CA HIS A 898 -5.10 34.60 34.53
C HIS A 898 -5.84 33.42 33.93
N PHE A 899 -6.12 32.39 34.72
CA PHE A 899 -6.90 31.26 34.25
C PHE A 899 -7.71 30.65 35.39
N GLU A 900 -8.74 29.92 35.02
CA GLU A 900 -9.48 29.01 35.87
C GLU A 900 -9.68 27.71 35.10
N THR A 901 -9.62 26.58 35.79
CA THR A 901 -9.89 25.27 35.17
C THR A 901 -11.04 24.59 35.87
N VAL A 902 -12.01 24.08 35.11
CA VAL A 902 -13.14 23.31 35.60
C VAL A 902 -13.13 21.89 35.05
N ALA A 903 -13.55 20.92 35.85
CA ALA A 903 -13.85 19.58 35.36
C ALA A 903 -15.25 19.60 34.73
N ASN A 904 -15.33 19.46 33.41
CA ASN A 904 -16.55 19.66 32.61
C ASN A 904 -17.72 18.82 33.12
N GLU A 905 -17.46 17.56 33.45
CA GLU A 905 -18.47 16.58 33.86
C GLU A 905 -19.05 16.89 35.24
N THR A 906 -18.30 17.56 36.12
CA THR A 906 -18.74 17.87 37.48
C THR A 906 -19.09 19.35 37.69
N GLY A 907 -18.68 20.23 36.77
CA GLY A 907 -18.78 21.68 36.90
C GLY A 907 -17.95 22.28 38.04
N LYS A 908 -17.04 21.50 38.67
CA LYS A 908 -16.25 21.95 39.81
C LYS A 908 -14.95 22.61 39.35
N PHE A 909 -14.57 23.70 40.03
CA PHE A 909 -13.25 24.32 39.89
C PHE A 909 -12.15 23.37 40.36
N VAL A 910 -11.07 23.29 39.59
CA VAL A 910 -9.91 22.43 39.83
C VAL A 910 -8.69 23.29 40.14
N LEU A 911 -8.40 24.30 39.31
CA LEU A 911 -7.25 25.21 39.41
C LEU A 911 -7.64 26.68 39.33
#